data_AF-A0A2W4VMK4-F1
#
_entry.id   AF-A0A2W4VMK4-F1
#
_cell.length_a   1.000
_cell.length_b   1.000
_cell.length_c   1.000
_cell.angle_alpha   90.00
_cell.angle_beta   90.00
_cell.angle_gamma   90.00
#
_symmetry.space_group_name_H-M   'P 1'
#
loop_
_entity.id
_entity.type
_entity.pdbx_description
1 polymer ?
#
loop_
_entity_poly.entity_id
_entity_poly.type
_entity_poly.pdbx_seq_one_letter_code
_entity_poly.pdbx_strand_id
1 'polypeptide(L)'
;GQYLVLLAYTLVFWAAGRWCRRSANLQLTAKTLQMITLLLVPLNFWALDGLGIWGGGGLLVGAIAAVLLTLAALQILRQQDSTPLERANALGLAYLHTGWGQGELGAVPLLAVYAGVLATAAATVYGQRQGGQRRQGISPGLRWATTVVTAALGILLVRGLTVAPQQLGQFGLAFGLYGATWVWLGQRRLVPRPAVEPNVEPNPAGPNVGASPATRPWRWGIAVGRSLLVWGWLLAISDWLLQAFGVSILGLVLRIQALSKLGKRRDLLMGYAIALQLAFVGWEILPLALRQSLLSPLAGWSGLDFGQWPLLGMSLFPYVVGMVVLADGYRRRGQTKLGGFSDGIALGSNALLTAISLASAPVLVVNLIASTITALVVTLRRSPSQWRMVVTYGLGLASIVVAIGNHWPSLPLARWVVVMVALATAALVLSKLLRGLWGHSAWLYGVGLSALTYALLWGHLVNSGYRAGLSWVGLVIPLVLALIGRPRASVVTTGMALPFTLGLPWTRLVGLGTATVLTGANSAFYQRPGVAFLAVGFGLGWVYGSLADWLTGFPVYLADWGLVTVGLTAALWGMTWGLSRGRNRDGNTEGSALAALYRVACDRWGHILAISVLALSTAAVSLCYLGLREPRAMLITVLSAFLLTLGLRYWANLRPLAIYLAGWGLELLVAGLMVERYPSAVALAVPTLGLGAVSLALSAISGRSRPAVAPALHTLTLIYAGLALALRAYTATAWTGWLVIVAALLLLEVGRRTQTALARWLALGLLSVGWYELVIYQMLQSSGGAAADALLVLAGVAALIMAVYRLAAGQLDRRLGLPQGELVWAAHLHWLIGSLLMLGGAIGSSFAEATLGWLGLAIAAALVLYALSQGRLRPPNPVQDTWVYAGLVELIGWFALGRSLFTALGIFDNWWGVVACAVAVPVYWLPWATWGWPQRPWRVMAVAVPLAIALITGGFGHIPTLWVLAGFYGWLAWHSGKIRVSYLSVLCATWAIWVWLGNRSIDDSLAWVLPLGLALLYIAQVDPALKRAEGKEQRHWLRVIALAIILLTALVTERWAG
;
A
#
# COMPACT_ATOMS: atom_id res chain seq x y z
N GLY A 1 36.10 7.53 -49.77
CA GLY A 1 35.52 6.17 -49.69
C GLY A 1 34.15 6.17 -49.02
N GLN A 2 34.12 6.36 -47.70
CA GLN A 2 32.91 6.25 -46.87
C GLN A 2 31.72 7.12 -47.36
N TYR A 3 31.97 8.37 -47.74
CA TYR A 3 30.92 9.24 -48.28
C TYR A 3 30.29 8.74 -49.58
N LEU A 4 31.11 8.20 -50.49
CA LEU A 4 30.60 7.66 -51.76
C LEU A 4 29.66 6.48 -51.53
N VAL A 5 29.88 5.69 -50.47
CA VAL A 5 28.98 4.59 -50.08
C VAL A 5 27.63 5.15 -49.63
N LEU A 6 27.61 6.15 -48.74
CA LEU A 6 26.37 6.80 -48.30
C LEU A 6 25.61 7.45 -49.47
N LEU A 7 26.33 8.15 -50.35
CA LEU A 7 25.76 8.75 -51.55
C LEU A 7 25.18 7.68 -52.48
N ALA A 8 25.90 6.57 -52.70
CA ALA A 8 25.43 5.45 -53.51
C ALA A 8 24.16 4.83 -52.95
N TYR A 9 24.09 4.54 -51.64
CA TYR A 9 22.86 4.04 -51.00
C TYR A 9 21.69 5.00 -51.19
N THR A 10 21.93 6.30 -51.02
CA THR A 10 20.90 7.33 -51.18
C THR A 10 20.35 7.36 -52.61
N LEU A 11 21.24 7.26 -53.61
CA LEU A 11 20.86 7.22 -55.03
C LEU A 11 20.19 5.90 -55.42
N VAL A 12 20.62 4.77 -54.86
CA VAL A 12 19.99 3.46 -55.08
C VAL A 12 18.57 3.44 -54.49
N PHE A 13 18.38 3.93 -53.27
CA PHE A 13 17.03 4.05 -52.68
C PHE A 13 16.13 5.00 -53.46
N TRP A 14 16.68 6.10 -53.96
CA TRP A 14 15.96 7.00 -54.87
C TRP A 14 15.52 6.29 -56.16
N ALA A 15 16.45 5.60 -56.83
CA ALA A 15 16.19 4.90 -58.10
C ALA A 15 15.22 3.73 -57.91
N ALA A 16 15.40 2.91 -56.87
CA ALA A 16 14.52 1.80 -56.53
C ALA A 16 13.13 2.30 -56.11
N GLY A 17 13.04 3.36 -55.30
CA GLY A 17 11.77 3.97 -54.93
C GLY A 17 11.01 4.51 -56.16
N ARG A 18 11.73 5.09 -57.12
CA ARG A 18 11.17 5.52 -58.40
C ARG A 18 10.67 4.34 -59.24
N TRP A 19 11.41 3.24 -59.27
CA TRP A 19 11.03 2.02 -59.99
C TRP A 19 9.78 1.37 -59.39
N CYS A 20 9.79 1.11 -58.07
CA CYS A 20 8.68 0.46 -57.36
C CYS A 20 7.36 1.20 -57.52
N ARG A 21 7.40 2.54 -57.63
CA ARG A 21 6.20 3.36 -57.81
C ARG A 21 5.44 3.07 -59.11
N ARG A 22 6.09 2.53 -60.15
CA ARG A 22 5.42 2.16 -61.40
C ARG A 22 4.48 0.96 -61.25
N SER A 23 4.61 0.18 -60.16
CA SER A 23 3.76 -0.98 -59.88
C SER A 23 2.68 -0.64 -58.85
N ALA A 24 1.42 -0.99 -59.15
CA ALA A 24 0.29 -0.80 -58.23
C ALA A 24 0.44 -1.62 -56.92
N ASN A 25 1.11 -2.77 -56.98
CA ASN A 25 1.29 -3.67 -55.84
C ASN A 25 2.45 -3.26 -54.89
N LEU A 26 3.28 -2.29 -55.29
CA LEU A 26 4.48 -1.87 -54.54
C LEU A 26 4.41 -0.42 -54.05
N GLN A 27 3.23 0.20 -54.03
CA GLN A 27 3.06 1.61 -53.64
C GLN A 27 3.52 1.90 -52.20
N LEU A 28 3.31 0.97 -51.26
CA LEU A 28 3.77 1.13 -49.89
C LEU A 28 5.31 1.11 -49.82
N THR A 29 5.93 0.14 -50.49
CA THR A 29 7.39 0.01 -50.60
C THR A 29 8.02 1.25 -51.25
N ALA A 30 7.40 1.75 -52.34
CA ALA A 30 7.85 2.96 -53.02
C ALA A 30 7.83 4.19 -52.11
N LYS A 31 6.75 4.38 -51.33
CA LYS A 31 6.66 5.46 -50.34
C LYS A 31 7.71 5.33 -49.24
N THR A 32 7.93 4.12 -48.71
CA THR A 32 8.96 3.89 -47.68
C THR A 32 10.36 4.23 -48.20
N LEU A 33 10.73 3.76 -49.39
CA LEU A 33 12.03 4.04 -50.01
C LEU A 33 12.23 5.54 -50.31
N GLN A 34 11.17 6.22 -50.77
CA GLN A 34 11.19 7.67 -50.98
C GLN A 34 11.36 8.45 -49.67
N MET A 35 10.75 7.99 -48.56
CA MET A 35 10.95 8.60 -47.24
C MET A 35 12.38 8.43 -46.76
N ILE A 36 12.92 7.21 -46.86
CA ILE A 36 14.31 6.90 -46.50
C ILE A 36 15.26 7.80 -47.30
N THR A 37 15.04 7.93 -48.60
CA THR A 37 15.84 8.82 -49.45
C THR A 37 15.82 10.27 -48.94
N LEU A 38 14.64 10.82 -48.65
CA LEU A 38 14.51 12.20 -48.16
C LEU A 38 15.11 12.43 -46.77
N LEU A 39 15.16 11.40 -45.91
CA LEU A 39 15.84 11.46 -44.61
C LEU A 39 17.35 11.36 -44.74
N LEU A 40 17.84 10.61 -45.74
CA LEU A 40 19.26 10.50 -46.03
C LEU A 40 19.83 11.77 -46.66
N VAL A 41 19.04 12.58 -47.37
CA VAL A 41 19.51 13.84 -47.96
C VAL A 41 20.16 14.78 -46.93
N PRO A 42 19.50 15.21 -45.84
CA PRO A 42 20.15 16.05 -44.83
C PRO A 42 21.33 15.34 -44.13
N LEU A 43 21.27 14.01 -43.98
CA LEU A 43 22.39 13.22 -43.45
C LEU A 43 23.61 13.23 -44.38
N ASN A 44 23.41 13.26 -45.69
CA ASN A 44 24.49 13.40 -46.67
C ASN A 44 25.10 14.80 -46.63
N PHE A 45 24.30 15.86 -46.46
CA PHE A 45 24.83 17.21 -46.29
C PHE A 45 25.58 17.37 -44.96
N TRP A 46 25.13 16.68 -43.90
CA TRP A 46 25.91 16.54 -42.67
C TRP A 46 27.22 15.80 -42.93
N ALA A 47 27.20 14.65 -43.62
CA ALA A 47 28.42 13.89 -43.91
C ALA A 47 29.40 14.64 -44.82
N LEU A 48 28.93 15.44 -45.79
CA LEU A 48 29.78 16.32 -46.61
C LEU A 48 30.61 17.28 -45.75
N ASP A 49 29.99 17.81 -44.70
CA ASP A 49 30.63 18.73 -43.77
C ASP A 49 31.47 18.00 -42.71
N GLY A 50 30.93 16.96 -42.07
CA GLY A 50 31.59 16.21 -40.99
C GLY A 50 32.78 15.37 -41.44
N LEU A 51 32.81 14.92 -42.71
CA LEU A 51 33.96 14.22 -43.31
C LEU A 51 34.94 15.18 -44.01
N GLY A 52 34.73 16.50 -43.90
CA GLY A 52 35.66 17.51 -44.44
C GLY A 52 35.74 17.59 -45.97
N ILE A 53 34.72 17.11 -46.69
CA ILE A 53 34.74 17.00 -48.17
C ILE A 53 34.78 18.36 -48.86
N TRP A 54 34.30 19.40 -48.16
CA TRP A 54 34.39 20.79 -48.62
C TRP A 54 35.83 21.36 -48.59
N GLY A 55 36.80 20.65 -48.01
CA GLY A 55 38.22 21.05 -47.99
C GLY A 55 39.07 20.34 -49.05
N GLY A 56 40.09 21.03 -49.58
CA GLY A 56 41.06 20.44 -50.51
C GLY A 56 40.45 19.95 -51.84
N GLY A 57 40.94 18.81 -52.36
CA GLY A 57 40.52 18.23 -53.65
C GLY A 57 39.10 17.63 -53.67
N GLY A 58 38.37 17.62 -52.54
CA GLY A 58 37.02 17.07 -52.42
C GLY A 58 35.89 17.99 -52.92
N LEU A 59 36.18 19.26 -53.18
CA LEU A 59 35.20 20.28 -53.59
C LEU A 59 34.36 19.86 -54.81
N LEU A 60 34.99 19.27 -55.82
CA LEU A 60 34.30 18.80 -57.02
C LEU A 60 33.30 17.68 -56.70
N VAL A 61 33.70 16.73 -55.84
CA VAL A 61 32.85 15.61 -55.41
C VAL A 61 31.69 16.12 -54.55
N GLY A 62 31.95 17.06 -53.64
CA GLY A 62 30.92 17.71 -52.83
C GLY A 62 29.90 18.48 -53.66
N ALA A 63 30.36 19.23 -54.68
CA ALA A 63 29.49 19.97 -55.59
C ALA A 63 28.59 19.04 -56.42
N ILE A 64 29.16 17.97 -57.01
CA ILE A 64 28.40 16.98 -57.77
C ILE A 64 27.35 16.31 -56.87
N ALA A 65 27.74 15.90 -55.66
CA ALA A 65 26.83 15.24 -54.74
C ALA A 65 25.69 16.16 -54.27
N ALA A 66 25.98 17.43 -53.97
CA ALA A 66 24.97 18.42 -53.61
C ALA A 66 23.94 18.64 -54.73
N VAL A 67 24.39 18.68 -55.99
CA VAL A 67 23.50 18.78 -57.16
C VAL A 67 22.62 17.52 -57.28
N LEU A 68 23.21 16.32 -57.20
CA LEU A 68 22.49 15.07 -57.30
C LEU A 68 21.43 14.90 -56.19
N LEU A 69 21.80 15.20 -54.94
CA LEU A 69 20.90 15.12 -53.78
C LEU A 69 19.75 16.13 -53.88
N THR A 70 20.04 17.35 -54.35
CA THR A 70 19.04 18.40 -54.55
C THR A 70 18.04 18.01 -55.64
N LEU A 71 18.52 17.46 -56.75
CA LEU A 71 17.65 16.96 -57.84
C LEU A 71 16.79 15.78 -57.37
N ALA A 72 17.37 14.82 -56.64
CA ALA A 72 16.65 13.68 -56.08
C ALA A 72 15.55 14.12 -55.11
N ALA A 73 15.87 15.04 -54.18
CA ALA A 73 14.93 15.59 -53.22
C ALA A 73 13.81 16.38 -53.89
N LEU A 74 14.13 17.29 -54.82
CA LEU A 74 13.14 18.05 -55.58
C LEU A 74 12.20 17.15 -56.36
N GLN A 75 12.74 16.11 -56.98
CA GLN A 75 11.94 15.19 -57.75
C GLN A 75 10.94 14.43 -56.86
N ILE A 76 11.39 13.85 -55.75
CA ILE A 76 10.50 13.12 -54.83
C ILE A 76 9.46 14.07 -54.23
N LEU A 77 9.86 15.27 -53.81
CA LEU A 77 8.95 16.24 -53.21
C LEU A 77 7.89 16.72 -54.22
N ARG A 78 8.25 16.97 -55.49
CA ARG A 78 7.28 17.31 -56.54
C ARG A 78 6.30 16.17 -56.82
N GLN A 79 6.78 14.94 -56.76
CA GLN A 79 5.96 13.74 -56.97
C GLN A 79 4.92 13.49 -55.86
N GLN A 80 5.04 14.16 -54.71
CA GLN A 80 4.15 14.04 -53.55
C GLN A 80 3.33 15.32 -53.31
N ASP A 81 3.08 16.11 -54.36
CA ASP A 81 2.27 17.34 -54.35
C ASP A 81 2.71 18.38 -53.29
N SER A 82 4.01 18.50 -53.05
CA SER A 82 4.56 19.52 -52.15
C SER A 82 4.53 20.92 -52.77
N THR A 83 4.20 21.91 -51.95
CA THR A 83 4.20 23.33 -52.34
C THR A 83 5.62 23.84 -52.60
N PRO A 84 5.81 24.91 -53.41
CA PRO A 84 7.12 25.52 -53.61
C PRO A 84 7.80 25.91 -52.29
N LEU A 85 7.02 26.38 -51.31
CA LEU A 85 7.49 26.76 -49.98
C LEU A 85 7.98 25.56 -49.16
N GLU A 86 7.27 24.42 -49.20
CA GLU A 86 7.70 23.18 -48.54
C GLU A 86 8.99 22.62 -49.16
N ARG A 87 9.14 22.75 -50.49
CA ARG A 87 10.36 22.36 -51.21
C ARG A 87 11.55 23.22 -50.83
N ALA A 88 11.37 24.55 -50.83
CA ALA A 88 12.39 25.48 -50.40
C ALA A 88 12.82 25.24 -48.95
N ASN A 89 11.85 24.97 -48.05
CA ASN A 89 12.15 24.71 -46.65
C ASN A 89 12.88 23.38 -46.42
N ALA A 90 12.44 22.28 -47.05
CA ALA A 90 13.10 20.98 -46.92
C ALA A 90 14.55 20.99 -47.44
N LEU A 91 14.79 21.67 -48.57
CA LEU A 91 16.14 21.87 -49.10
C LEU A 91 16.96 22.82 -48.23
N GLY A 92 16.37 23.94 -47.82
CA GLY A 92 17.03 24.90 -46.93
C GLY A 92 17.53 24.23 -45.64
N LEU A 93 16.71 23.38 -45.03
CA LEU A 93 17.12 22.58 -43.87
C LEU A 93 18.28 21.63 -44.17
N ALA A 94 18.34 21.02 -45.36
CA ALA A 94 19.46 20.18 -45.76
C ALA A 94 20.76 21.00 -45.95
N TYR A 95 20.67 22.17 -46.59
CA TYR A 95 21.82 23.07 -46.79
C TYR A 95 22.31 23.73 -45.50
N LEU A 96 21.46 23.91 -44.49
CA LEU A 96 21.87 24.41 -43.18
C LEU A 96 22.84 23.46 -42.43
N HIS A 97 23.05 22.23 -42.94
CA HIS A 97 24.10 21.34 -42.47
C HIS A 97 25.50 21.64 -43.07
N THR A 98 25.67 22.53 -44.05
CA THR A 98 27.01 22.81 -44.59
C THR A 98 27.68 23.99 -43.88
N GLY A 99 29.02 23.95 -43.77
CA GLY A 99 29.84 25.06 -43.28
C GLY A 99 30.01 25.13 -41.76
N TRP A 100 29.70 24.07 -41.00
CA TRP A 100 29.89 24.10 -39.54
C TRP A 100 31.35 23.80 -39.16
N GLY A 101 32.08 23.06 -39.99
CA GLY A 101 33.47 22.67 -39.72
C GLY A 101 34.55 23.61 -40.25
N GLN A 102 34.21 24.64 -41.05
CA GLN A 102 35.18 25.49 -41.78
C GLN A 102 35.34 26.92 -41.23
N GLY A 103 34.65 27.30 -40.17
CA GLY A 103 34.67 28.67 -39.64
C GLY A 103 35.36 28.79 -38.29
N GLU A 104 36.30 29.73 -38.16
CA GLU A 104 36.76 30.29 -36.87
C GLU A 104 35.63 31.04 -36.10
N LEU A 105 34.48 31.22 -36.75
CA LEU A 105 33.26 31.79 -36.18
C LEU A 105 32.44 30.72 -35.44
N GLY A 106 32.65 30.57 -34.14
CA GLY A 106 31.90 29.63 -33.27
C GLY A 106 30.37 29.81 -33.20
N ALA A 107 29.79 30.82 -33.89
CA ALA A 107 28.36 31.12 -33.90
C ALA A 107 27.56 30.47 -35.06
N VAL A 108 28.23 29.82 -36.03
CA VAL A 108 27.57 29.27 -37.24
C VAL A 108 26.50 28.20 -36.92
N PRO A 109 26.73 27.20 -36.03
CA PRO A 109 25.70 26.22 -35.70
C PRO A 109 24.46 26.83 -35.04
N LEU A 110 24.66 27.85 -34.19
CA LEU A 110 23.58 28.57 -33.51
C LEU A 110 22.69 29.31 -34.52
N LEU A 111 23.30 30.11 -35.40
CA LEU A 111 22.59 30.84 -36.45
C LEU A 111 21.85 29.90 -37.39
N ALA A 112 22.46 28.78 -37.78
CA ALA A 112 21.84 27.80 -38.66
C ALA A 112 20.58 27.17 -38.05
N VAL A 113 20.62 26.80 -36.76
CA VAL A 113 19.47 26.23 -36.05
C VAL A 113 18.35 27.27 -35.89
N TYR A 114 18.65 28.50 -35.47
CA TYR A 114 17.64 29.55 -35.33
C TYR A 114 17.02 29.95 -36.68
N ALA A 115 17.83 30.06 -37.73
CA ALA A 115 17.36 30.30 -39.09
C ALA A 115 16.43 29.17 -39.56
N GLY A 116 16.82 27.90 -39.36
CA GLY A 116 16.02 26.73 -39.72
C GLY A 116 14.68 26.67 -38.99
N VAL A 117 14.68 26.97 -37.67
CA VAL A 117 13.45 27.02 -36.85
C VAL A 117 12.54 28.16 -37.28
N LEU A 118 13.05 29.39 -37.41
CA LEU A 118 12.26 30.56 -37.76
C LEU A 118 11.70 30.46 -39.18
N ALA A 119 12.52 30.03 -40.15
CA ALA A 119 12.08 29.81 -41.53
C ALA A 119 11.01 28.73 -41.60
N THR A 120 11.17 27.62 -40.87
CA THR A 120 10.16 26.55 -40.82
C THR A 120 8.88 27.01 -40.14
N ALA A 121 8.97 27.78 -39.05
CA ALA A 121 7.80 28.34 -38.37
C ALA A 121 7.04 29.32 -39.28
N ALA A 122 7.75 30.23 -39.97
CA ALA A 122 7.14 31.17 -40.90
C ALA A 122 6.50 30.44 -42.10
N ALA A 123 7.21 29.47 -42.70
CA ALA A 123 6.73 28.70 -43.84
C ALA A 123 5.46 27.91 -43.50
N THR A 124 5.40 27.28 -42.32
CA THR A 124 4.24 26.51 -41.86
C THR A 124 3.03 27.40 -41.56
N VAL A 125 3.25 28.58 -40.95
CA VAL A 125 2.17 29.57 -40.69
C VAL A 125 1.61 30.16 -41.99
N TYR A 126 2.48 30.51 -42.95
CA TYR A 126 2.09 31.11 -44.22
C TYR A 126 1.36 30.11 -45.13
N GLY A 127 1.88 28.89 -45.25
CA GLY A 127 1.26 27.82 -46.03
C GLY A 127 -0.15 27.45 -45.55
N GLN A 128 -0.43 27.57 -44.25
CA GLN A 128 -1.76 27.32 -43.71
C GLN A 128 -2.77 28.44 -44.01
N ARG A 129 -2.32 29.71 -44.08
CA ARG A 129 -3.20 30.85 -44.43
C ARG A 129 -3.69 30.75 -45.88
N GLN A 130 -2.82 30.35 -46.81
CA GLN A 130 -3.17 30.21 -48.23
C GLN A 130 -3.99 28.93 -48.53
N GLY A 131 -3.73 27.82 -47.81
CA GLY A 131 -4.43 26.55 -48.03
C GLY A 131 -5.86 26.49 -47.47
N GLY A 132 -6.22 27.37 -46.53
CA GLY A 132 -7.52 27.38 -45.84
C GLY A 132 -8.72 27.76 -46.70
N GLN A 133 -8.52 28.45 -47.83
CA GLN A 133 -9.61 28.87 -48.74
C GLN A 133 -9.83 27.93 -49.94
N ARG A 134 -8.85 27.10 -50.33
CA ARG A 134 -8.93 26.36 -51.61
C ARG A 134 -9.33 24.88 -51.51
N ARG A 135 -9.27 24.21 -50.36
CA ARG A 135 -9.48 22.75 -50.30
C ARG A 135 -10.09 22.28 -48.97
N GLN A 136 -11.43 22.22 -48.92
CA GLN A 136 -12.19 21.62 -47.81
C GLN A 136 -12.39 20.08 -47.93
N GLY A 137 -11.86 19.43 -48.98
CA GLY A 137 -12.25 18.04 -49.32
C GLY A 137 -11.23 16.90 -49.14
N ILE A 138 -10.02 17.10 -48.59
CA ILE A 138 -8.99 16.03 -48.54
C ILE A 138 -8.58 15.68 -47.09
N SER A 139 -8.44 14.38 -46.85
CA SER A 139 -8.30 13.63 -45.61
C SER A 139 -7.46 14.28 -44.49
N PRO A 140 -7.85 14.12 -43.20
CA PRO A 140 -7.24 14.80 -42.05
C PRO A 140 -5.98 14.09 -41.52
N GLY A 141 -5.04 13.73 -42.40
CA GLY A 141 -3.72 13.18 -42.04
C GLY A 141 -2.62 14.24 -42.04
N LEU A 142 -1.53 14.00 -41.29
CA LEU A 142 -0.31 14.82 -41.39
C LEU A 142 0.21 14.71 -42.83
N ARG A 143 0.37 15.84 -43.53
CA ARG A 143 0.82 15.83 -44.93
C ARG A 143 2.22 15.24 -45.00
N TRP A 144 2.47 14.37 -45.99
CA TRP A 144 3.78 13.73 -46.19
C TRP A 144 4.94 14.73 -46.19
N ALA A 145 4.78 15.87 -46.87
CA ALA A 145 5.75 16.95 -46.92
C ALA A 145 6.03 17.58 -45.54
N THR A 146 5.02 17.73 -44.68
CA THR A 146 5.22 18.23 -43.32
C THR A 146 6.02 17.25 -42.45
N THR A 147 5.81 15.93 -42.61
CA THR A 147 6.60 14.91 -41.90
C THR A 147 8.07 14.95 -42.31
N VAL A 148 8.35 15.13 -43.60
CA VAL A 148 9.72 15.26 -44.12
C VAL A 148 10.40 16.52 -43.57
N VAL A 149 9.74 17.67 -43.63
CA VAL A 149 10.27 18.93 -43.09
C VAL A 149 10.52 18.83 -41.58
N THR A 150 9.61 18.20 -40.82
CA THR A 150 9.80 17.99 -39.38
C THR A 150 10.97 17.07 -39.07
N ALA A 151 11.16 16.01 -39.86
CA ALA A 151 12.24 15.06 -39.65
C ALA A 151 13.60 15.68 -40.04
N ALA A 152 13.64 16.45 -41.13
CA ALA A 152 14.83 17.21 -41.53
C ALA A 152 15.24 18.24 -40.47
N LEU A 153 14.28 19.00 -39.92
CA LEU A 153 14.56 19.91 -38.80
C LEU A 153 14.97 19.14 -37.53
N GLY A 154 14.40 17.96 -37.29
CA GLY A 154 14.83 17.07 -36.20
C GLY A 154 16.28 16.64 -36.33
N ILE A 155 16.73 16.28 -37.54
CA ILE A 155 18.13 15.93 -37.83
C ILE A 155 19.04 17.15 -37.63
N LEU A 156 18.62 18.35 -38.04
CA LEU A 156 19.35 19.60 -37.79
C LEU A 156 19.49 19.90 -36.29
N LEU A 157 18.43 19.70 -35.50
CA LEU A 157 18.44 19.87 -34.05
C LEU A 157 19.32 18.83 -33.35
N VAL A 158 19.23 17.54 -33.73
CA VAL A 158 20.09 16.46 -33.20
C VAL A 158 21.56 16.78 -33.43
N ARG A 159 21.90 17.24 -34.63
CA ARG A 159 23.27 17.65 -34.94
C ARG A 159 23.74 18.84 -34.09
N GLY A 160 22.87 19.85 -33.90
CA GLY A 160 23.18 20.99 -33.03
C GLY A 160 23.54 20.56 -31.60
N LEU A 161 22.84 19.54 -31.08
CA LEU A 161 23.11 18.97 -29.75
C LEU A 161 24.43 18.19 -29.68
N THR A 162 24.84 17.51 -30.75
CA THR A 162 26.06 16.68 -30.75
C THR A 162 27.35 17.49 -30.98
N VAL A 163 27.26 18.65 -31.64
CA VAL A 163 28.45 19.44 -32.05
C VAL A 163 28.90 20.44 -30.96
N ALA A 164 27.99 20.97 -30.14
CA ALA A 164 28.30 21.99 -29.13
C ALA A 164 27.72 21.65 -27.74
N PRO A 165 28.20 20.59 -27.06
CA PRO A 165 27.66 20.16 -25.77
C PRO A 165 27.83 21.19 -24.65
N GLN A 166 28.73 22.17 -24.80
CA GLN A 166 28.96 23.26 -23.83
C GLN A 166 28.02 24.46 -24.01
N GLN A 167 27.29 24.56 -25.13
CA GLN A 167 26.42 25.69 -25.47
C GLN A 167 24.94 25.31 -25.53
N LEU A 168 24.57 24.16 -24.96
CA LEU A 168 23.24 23.56 -25.05
C LEU A 168 22.10 24.54 -24.67
N GLY A 169 22.34 25.41 -23.69
CA GLY A 169 21.32 26.36 -23.23
C GLY A 169 20.94 27.45 -24.24
N GLN A 170 21.83 27.80 -25.17
CA GLN A 170 21.56 28.82 -26.19
C GLN A 170 20.51 28.36 -27.21
N PHE A 171 20.29 27.05 -27.35
CA PHE A 171 19.26 26.48 -28.23
C PHE A 171 17.87 26.44 -27.58
N GLY A 172 17.74 26.76 -26.29
CA GLY A 172 16.49 26.62 -25.55
C GLY A 172 15.32 27.39 -26.15
N LEU A 173 15.53 28.66 -26.54
CA LEU A 173 14.50 29.46 -27.21
C LEU A 173 14.15 28.91 -28.61
N ALA A 174 15.09 28.32 -29.36
CA ALA A 174 14.80 27.70 -30.66
C ALA A 174 13.83 26.50 -30.52
N PHE A 175 14.09 25.60 -29.56
CA PHE A 175 13.16 24.51 -29.23
C PHE A 175 11.80 25.04 -28.74
N GLY A 176 11.82 26.08 -27.90
CA GLY A 176 10.62 26.72 -27.38
C GLY A 176 9.75 27.36 -28.46
N LEU A 177 10.35 28.12 -29.39
CA LEU A 177 9.66 28.73 -30.52
C LEU A 177 9.05 27.67 -31.44
N TYR A 178 9.81 26.64 -31.80
CA TYR A 178 9.30 25.57 -32.66
C TYR A 178 8.14 24.80 -32.00
N GLY A 179 8.28 24.49 -30.70
CA GLY A 179 7.22 23.87 -29.90
C GLY A 179 5.96 24.72 -29.82
N ALA A 180 6.11 26.03 -29.63
CA ALA A 180 5.01 26.99 -29.60
C ALA A 180 4.24 27.04 -30.92
N THR A 181 4.93 27.01 -32.07
CA THR A 181 4.28 26.99 -33.39
C THR A 181 3.36 25.77 -33.51
N TRP A 182 3.83 24.58 -33.14
CA TRP A 182 3.01 23.36 -33.17
C TRP A 182 1.80 23.42 -32.26
N VAL A 183 1.96 23.95 -31.04
CA VAL A 183 0.85 24.12 -30.09
C VAL A 183 -0.17 25.13 -30.64
N TRP A 184 0.29 26.27 -31.16
CA TRP A 184 -0.56 27.32 -31.71
C TRP A 184 -1.35 26.85 -32.93
N LEU A 185 -0.70 26.18 -33.89
CA LEU A 185 -1.32 25.62 -35.09
C LEU A 185 -2.39 24.57 -34.71
N GLY A 186 -2.06 23.68 -33.75
CA GLY A 186 -2.98 22.67 -33.24
C GLY A 186 -4.21 23.26 -32.54
N GLN A 187 -4.02 24.30 -31.71
CA GLN A 187 -5.11 24.97 -30.99
C GLN A 187 -6.09 25.73 -31.89
N ARG A 188 -5.66 26.20 -33.07
CA ARG A 188 -6.56 26.85 -34.05
C ARG A 188 -7.59 25.89 -34.67
N ARG A 189 -7.29 24.59 -34.70
CA ARG A 189 -8.16 23.55 -35.28
C ARG A 189 -9.05 22.86 -34.26
N LEU A 190 -8.94 23.22 -32.98
CA LEU A 190 -9.82 22.69 -31.95
C LEU A 190 -11.19 23.37 -32.05
N VAL A 191 -12.20 22.60 -32.47
CA VAL A 191 -13.60 23.03 -32.44
C VAL A 191 -14.14 22.84 -31.02
N PRO A 192 -14.83 23.84 -30.42
CA PRO A 192 -15.55 23.65 -29.17
C PRO A 192 -16.56 22.52 -29.32
N ARG A 193 -16.60 21.58 -28.38
CA ARG A 193 -17.61 20.51 -28.40
C ARG A 193 -18.98 21.19 -28.23
N PRO A 194 -19.95 21.04 -29.14
CA PRO A 194 -21.29 21.59 -28.93
C PRO A 194 -21.85 21.01 -27.63
N ALA A 195 -22.52 21.86 -26.85
CA ALA A 195 -23.22 21.43 -25.66
C ALA A 195 -24.26 20.39 -26.09
N VAL A 196 -24.08 19.15 -25.64
CA VAL A 196 -25.08 18.09 -25.85
C VAL A 196 -26.31 18.53 -25.07
N GLU A 197 -27.42 18.77 -25.77
CA GLU A 197 -28.73 18.96 -25.14
C GLU A 197 -29.07 17.70 -24.32
N PRO A 198 -29.62 17.82 -23.09
CA PRO A 198 -29.71 16.69 -22.18
C PRO A 198 -30.71 15.58 -22.57
N ASN A 199 -31.44 15.69 -23.68
CA ASN A 199 -32.69 14.95 -23.88
C ASN A 199 -32.77 14.07 -25.16
N VAL A 200 -31.65 13.63 -25.72
CA VAL A 200 -31.70 12.62 -26.79
C VAL A 200 -31.14 11.29 -26.26
N GLU A 201 -32.03 10.33 -26.02
CA GLU A 201 -31.64 8.95 -25.68
C GLU A 201 -30.74 8.37 -26.79
N PRO A 202 -29.62 7.73 -26.43
CA PRO A 202 -28.74 7.13 -27.42
C PRO A 202 -29.40 5.87 -28.00
N ASN A 203 -29.83 5.97 -29.26
CA ASN A 203 -30.31 4.84 -30.05
C ASN A 203 -29.22 3.75 -30.15
N PRO A 204 -29.44 2.50 -29.67
CA PRO A 204 -28.41 1.47 -29.59
C PRO A 204 -28.03 0.82 -30.93
N ALA A 205 -28.59 1.26 -32.06
CA ALA A 205 -28.34 0.67 -33.38
C ALA A 205 -27.57 1.57 -34.37
N GLY A 206 -26.99 2.69 -33.91
CA GLY A 206 -26.09 3.51 -34.73
C GLY A 206 -24.63 3.10 -34.54
N PRO A 207 -23.78 3.06 -35.59
CA PRO A 207 -22.35 2.80 -35.40
C PRO A 207 -21.80 3.84 -34.43
N ASN A 208 -21.20 3.36 -33.34
CA ASN A 208 -20.52 4.16 -32.33
C ASN A 208 -19.88 5.40 -32.97
N VAL A 209 -20.43 6.58 -32.70
CA VAL A 209 -19.77 7.86 -32.98
C VAL A 209 -18.64 8.04 -31.96
N GLY A 210 -17.72 7.06 -31.95
CA GLY A 210 -16.40 7.19 -31.39
C GLY A 210 -15.73 8.34 -32.12
N ALA A 211 -15.28 9.32 -31.35
CA ALA A 211 -14.51 10.50 -31.77
C ALA A 211 -14.00 10.39 -33.21
N SER A 212 -14.56 11.20 -34.12
CA SER A 212 -14.20 11.18 -35.54
C SER A 212 -12.68 11.00 -35.70
N PRO A 213 -12.21 10.05 -36.53
CA PRO A 213 -10.79 9.77 -36.72
C PRO A 213 -9.99 11.02 -37.15
N ALA A 214 -10.69 12.06 -37.61
CA ALA A 214 -10.18 13.40 -37.92
C ALA A 214 -9.46 14.16 -36.78
N THR A 215 -9.62 13.76 -35.50
CA THR A 215 -9.04 14.51 -34.35
C THR A 215 -7.79 13.88 -33.72
N ARG A 216 -7.42 12.65 -34.10
CA ARG A 216 -6.26 11.93 -33.52
C ARG A 216 -4.88 12.52 -33.89
N PRO A 217 -4.54 12.83 -35.16
CA PRO A 217 -3.18 13.25 -35.52
C PRO A 217 -2.80 14.62 -34.95
N TRP A 218 -3.76 15.54 -34.78
CA TRP A 218 -3.48 16.88 -34.24
C TRP A 218 -3.23 16.90 -32.72
N ARG A 219 -3.72 15.89 -31.98
CA ARG A 219 -3.40 15.73 -30.55
C ARG A 219 -1.94 15.36 -30.33
N TRP A 220 -1.34 14.59 -31.24
CA TRP A 220 0.09 14.27 -31.22
C TRP A 220 0.95 15.50 -31.47
N GLY A 221 0.60 16.34 -32.45
CA GLY A 221 1.32 17.61 -32.71
C GLY A 221 1.31 18.57 -31.51
N ILE A 222 0.18 18.69 -30.80
CA ILE A 222 0.11 19.50 -29.57
C ILE A 222 0.94 18.88 -28.44
N ALA A 223 0.98 17.55 -28.33
CA ALA A 223 1.78 16.86 -27.32
C ALA A 223 3.28 17.06 -27.58
N VAL A 224 3.73 16.85 -28.82
CA VAL A 224 5.11 17.08 -29.23
C VAL A 224 5.50 18.55 -29.02
N GLY A 225 4.66 19.50 -29.43
CA GLY A 225 4.94 20.92 -29.23
C GLY A 225 5.03 21.33 -27.75
N ARG A 226 4.23 20.71 -26.87
CA ARG A 226 4.34 20.90 -25.41
C ARG A 226 5.63 20.31 -24.85
N SER A 227 6.04 19.13 -25.31
CA SER A 227 7.32 18.53 -24.91
C SER A 227 8.51 19.39 -25.33
N LEU A 228 8.47 19.95 -26.54
CA LEU A 228 9.50 20.87 -27.04
C LEU A 228 9.57 22.19 -26.25
N LEU A 229 8.43 22.73 -25.82
CA LEU A 229 8.40 23.91 -24.94
C LEU A 229 9.06 23.63 -23.57
N VAL A 230 8.78 22.47 -22.98
CA VAL A 230 9.42 22.05 -21.71
C VAL A 230 10.91 21.79 -21.92
N TRP A 231 11.26 21.12 -23.01
CA TRP A 231 12.66 20.85 -23.37
C TRP A 231 13.45 22.15 -23.60
N GLY A 232 12.88 23.10 -24.34
CA GLY A 232 13.49 24.40 -24.56
C GLY A 232 13.68 25.21 -23.27
N TRP A 233 12.73 25.12 -22.34
CA TRP A 233 12.88 25.70 -21.01
C TRP A 233 13.98 25.02 -20.18
N LEU A 234 14.05 23.68 -20.19
CA LEU A 234 15.08 22.91 -19.46
C LEU A 234 16.49 23.23 -19.95
N LEU A 235 16.67 23.45 -21.25
CA LEU A 235 17.95 23.85 -21.82
C LEU A 235 18.32 25.28 -21.36
N ALA A 236 17.37 26.21 -21.35
CA ALA A 236 17.67 27.63 -21.09
C ALA A 236 17.80 28.01 -19.60
N ILE A 237 17.15 27.28 -18.68
CA ILE A 237 16.96 27.74 -17.30
C ILE A 237 18.27 27.85 -16.47
N SER A 238 19.31 27.09 -16.81
CA SER A 238 20.58 27.11 -16.07
C SER A 238 21.37 28.41 -16.31
N ASP A 239 21.61 28.74 -17.58
CA ASP A 239 22.59 29.76 -17.96
C ASP A 239 21.98 30.92 -18.77
N TRP A 240 20.73 30.80 -19.21
CA TRP A 240 20.06 31.75 -20.11
C TRP A 240 18.66 32.12 -19.60
N LEU A 241 18.60 32.69 -18.39
CA LEU A 241 17.36 33.03 -17.69
C LEU A 241 16.39 33.89 -18.52
N LEU A 242 16.88 34.82 -19.34
CA LEU A 242 16.04 35.65 -20.20
C LEU A 242 15.34 34.82 -21.31
N GLN A 243 16.02 33.81 -21.85
CA GLN A 243 15.42 32.87 -22.81
C GLN A 243 14.38 32.00 -22.11
N ALA A 244 14.69 31.47 -20.92
CA ALA A 244 13.75 30.67 -20.14
C ALA A 244 12.49 31.47 -19.78
N PHE A 245 12.64 32.75 -19.41
CA PHE A 245 11.54 33.68 -19.17
C PHE A 245 10.68 33.88 -20.42
N GLY A 246 11.31 34.09 -21.59
CA GLY A 246 10.61 34.18 -22.87
C GLY A 246 9.82 32.93 -23.24
N VAL A 247 10.40 31.74 -23.04
CA VAL A 247 9.71 30.45 -23.27
C VAL A 247 8.53 30.27 -22.31
N SER A 248 8.67 30.67 -21.04
CA SER A 248 7.60 30.62 -20.04
C SER A 248 6.44 31.56 -20.38
N ILE A 249 6.71 32.79 -20.83
CA ILE A 249 5.67 33.71 -21.32
C ILE A 249 4.90 33.09 -22.48
N LEU A 250 5.63 32.53 -23.46
CA LEU A 250 5.05 31.89 -24.63
C LEU A 250 4.15 30.71 -24.22
N GLY A 251 4.62 29.90 -23.26
CA GLY A 251 3.83 28.84 -22.63
C GLY A 251 2.57 29.36 -21.95
N LEU A 252 2.66 30.45 -21.17
CA LEU A 252 1.54 31.03 -20.43
C LEU A 252 0.46 31.57 -21.38
N VAL A 253 0.85 32.35 -22.40
CA VAL A 253 -0.07 32.91 -23.40
C VAL A 253 -0.84 31.80 -24.12
N LEU A 254 -0.14 30.73 -24.54
CA LEU A 254 -0.76 29.57 -25.18
C LEU A 254 -1.71 28.80 -24.25
N ARG A 255 -1.47 28.82 -22.94
CA ARG A 255 -2.38 28.21 -21.93
C ARG A 255 -3.59 29.09 -21.66
N ILE A 256 -3.44 30.41 -21.57
CA ILE A 256 -4.55 31.35 -21.43
C ILE A 256 -5.47 31.25 -22.66
N GLN A 257 -4.89 31.18 -23.87
CA GLN A 257 -5.66 31.01 -25.11
C GLN A 257 -6.38 29.65 -25.16
N ALA A 258 -5.74 28.57 -24.72
CA ALA A 258 -6.40 27.26 -24.62
C ALA A 258 -7.54 27.28 -23.58
N LEU A 259 -7.32 27.96 -22.46
CA LEU A 259 -8.28 28.05 -21.36
C LEU A 259 -9.53 28.83 -21.78
N SER A 260 -9.37 29.95 -22.49
CA SER A 260 -10.50 30.73 -23.01
C SER A 260 -11.33 29.97 -24.05
N LYS A 261 -10.68 29.13 -24.88
CA LYS A 261 -11.35 28.32 -25.91
C LYS A 261 -11.98 27.02 -25.39
N LEU A 262 -11.31 26.32 -24.49
CA LEU A 262 -11.66 24.94 -24.10
C LEU A 262 -12.26 24.83 -22.70
N GLY A 263 -12.07 25.82 -21.83
CA GLY A 263 -12.56 25.79 -20.45
C GLY A 263 -12.07 24.58 -19.64
N LYS A 264 -10.82 24.14 -19.84
CA LYS A 264 -10.28 22.94 -19.17
C LYS A 264 -9.51 23.29 -17.89
N ARG A 265 -9.80 22.55 -16.81
CA ARG A 265 -9.10 22.66 -15.51
C ARG A 265 -7.57 22.53 -15.62
N ARG A 266 -7.09 21.57 -16.44
CA ARG A 266 -5.66 21.36 -16.65
C ARG A 266 -4.95 22.61 -17.18
N ASP A 267 -5.59 23.37 -18.07
CA ASP A 267 -4.95 24.56 -18.64
C ASP A 267 -4.91 25.73 -17.64
N LEU A 268 -5.88 25.83 -16.72
CA LEU A 268 -5.81 26.77 -15.58
C LEU A 268 -4.68 26.42 -14.62
N LEU A 269 -4.54 25.13 -14.25
CA LEU A 269 -3.50 24.69 -13.33
C LEU A 269 -2.09 24.93 -13.91
N MET A 270 -1.88 24.56 -15.18
CA MET A 270 -0.59 24.79 -15.83
C MET A 270 -0.32 26.29 -16.02
N GLY A 271 -1.35 27.10 -16.31
CA GLY A 271 -1.21 28.55 -16.37
C GLY A 271 -0.80 29.15 -15.03
N TYR A 272 -1.43 28.71 -13.93
CA TYR A 272 -1.06 29.11 -12.58
C TYR A 272 0.38 28.72 -12.22
N ALA A 273 0.79 27.48 -12.53
CA ALA A 273 2.14 27.00 -12.27
C ALA A 273 3.20 27.81 -13.05
N ILE A 274 2.94 28.13 -14.32
CA ILE A 274 3.85 28.97 -15.12
C ILE A 274 3.87 30.41 -14.58
N ALA A 275 2.73 30.96 -14.17
CA ALA A 275 2.67 32.31 -13.59
C ALA A 275 3.45 32.42 -12.27
N LEU A 276 3.41 31.37 -11.44
CA LEU A 276 4.22 31.27 -10.23
C LEU A 276 5.71 31.14 -10.57
N GLN A 277 6.07 30.27 -11.50
CA GLN A 277 7.44 30.09 -11.98
C GLN A 277 8.01 31.39 -12.58
N LEU A 278 7.21 32.18 -13.29
CA LEU A 278 7.60 33.50 -13.80
C LEU A 278 7.93 34.49 -12.69
N ALA A 279 7.29 34.40 -11.52
CA ALA A 279 7.63 35.25 -10.38
C ALA A 279 9.05 34.97 -9.88
N PHE A 280 9.45 33.70 -9.80
CA PHE A 280 10.79 33.29 -9.39
C PHE A 280 11.85 33.65 -10.43
N VAL A 281 11.61 33.33 -11.71
CA VAL A 281 12.57 33.69 -12.78
C VAL A 281 12.66 35.20 -12.95
N GLY A 282 11.54 35.92 -12.83
CA GLY A 282 11.51 37.38 -12.88
C GLY A 282 12.27 38.02 -11.72
N TRP A 283 12.17 37.45 -10.52
CA TRP A 283 13.00 37.85 -9.37
C TRP A 283 14.49 37.68 -9.67
N GLU A 284 14.88 36.56 -10.29
CA GLU A 284 16.28 36.29 -10.67
C GLU A 284 16.82 37.15 -11.83
N ILE A 285 15.94 37.82 -12.59
CA ILE A 285 16.35 38.77 -13.64
C ILE A 285 16.64 40.16 -13.08
N LEU A 286 16.06 40.53 -11.92
CA LEU A 286 16.23 41.86 -11.35
C LEU A 286 17.70 42.10 -10.93
N PRO A 287 18.28 43.28 -11.24
CA PRO A 287 19.58 43.69 -10.71
C PRO A 287 19.64 43.61 -9.17
N LEU A 288 20.79 43.17 -8.64
CA LEU A 288 20.97 42.96 -7.20
C LEU A 288 20.63 44.20 -6.35
N ALA A 289 20.98 45.41 -6.84
CA ALA A 289 20.69 46.67 -6.15
C ALA A 289 19.18 46.89 -5.93
N LEU A 290 18.34 46.56 -6.90
CA LEU A 290 16.89 46.68 -6.76
C LEU A 290 16.34 45.66 -5.76
N ARG A 291 16.84 44.41 -5.79
CA ARG A 291 16.43 43.39 -4.82
C ARG A 291 16.76 43.83 -3.38
N GLN A 292 17.94 44.41 -3.16
CA GLN A 292 18.36 44.92 -1.85
C GLN A 292 17.49 46.08 -1.37
N SER A 293 17.13 47.03 -2.25
CA SER A 293 16.24 48.14 -1.88
C SER A 293 14.82 47.70 -1.48
N LEU A 294 14.31 46.62 -2.10
CA LEU A 294 12.98 46.09 -1.79
C LEU A 294 12.96 45.28 -0.48
N LEU A 295 14.09 44.69 -0.10
CA LEU A 295 14.20 43.84 1.08
C LEU A 295 14.62 44.59 2.36
N SER A 296 15.26 45.76 2.24
CA SER A 296 15.77 46.50 3.40
C SER A 296 14.72 46.85 4.48
N PRO A 297 13.46 47.21 4.17
CA PRO A 297 12.45 47.48 5.20
C PRO A 297 11.96 46.21 5.91
N LEU A 298 12.19 45.03 5.32
CA LEU A 298 11.72 43.73 5.80
C LEU A 298 12.82 42.90 6.46
N ALA A 299 14.05 43.44 6.55
CA ALA A 299 15.21 42.74 7.11
C ALA A 299 15.02 42.31 8.57
N GLY A 300 14.23 43.06 9.36
CA GLY A 300 13.90 42.71 10.75
C GLY A 300 12.79 41.65 10.90
N TRP A 301 12.12 41.27 9.81
CA TRP A 301 11.02 40.30 9.81
C TRP A 301 11.49 38.90 9.41
N SER A 302 12.66 38.78 8.78
CA SER A 302 13.31 37.49 8.58
C SER A 302 13.90 37.01 9.91
N GLY A 303 13.31 35.95 10.47
CA GLY A 303 13.89 35.25 11.62
C GLY A 303 15.31 34.81 11.28
N LEU A 304 16.27 35.15 12.13
CA LEU A 304 17.71 35.21 11.82
C LEU A 304 18.40 33.89 11.45
N ASP A 305 17.67 32.77 11.31
CA ASP A 305 18.24 31.45 11.00
C ASP A 305 17.84 30.89 9.63
N PHE A 306 16.75 31.38 9.02
CA PHE A 306 16.13 30.71 7.87
C PHE A 306 16.25 31.47 6.54
N GLY A 307 16.83 32.68 6.51
CA GLY A 307 16.96 33.45 5.28
C GLY A 307 15.64 34.13 4.82
N GLN A 308 15.53 34.45 3.54
CA GLN A 308 14.50 35.34 3.00
C GLN A 308 13.21 34.64 2.52
N TRP A 309 13.17 33.30 2.50
CA TRP A 309 12.03 32.54 1.97
C TRP A 309 10.71 32.67 2.77
N PRO A 310 10.67 32.99 4.09
CA PRO A 310 9.41 33.19 4.79
C PRO A 310 8.60 34.37 4.21
N LEU A 311 9.28 35.37 3.64
CA LEU A 311 8.65 36.53 2.99
C LEU A 311 7.78 36.13 1.78
N LEU A 312 7.97 34.93 1.22
CA LEU A 312 7.09 34.38 0.18
C LEU A 312 5.64 34.25 0.65
N GLY A 313 5.42 34.02 1.94
CA GLY A 313 4.09 33.98 2.56
C GLY A 313 3.29 35.29 2.40
N MET A 314 4.00 36.40 2.24
CA MET A 314 3.44 37.72 1.95
C MET A 314 3.50 38.04 0.46
N SER A 315 4.65 37.87 -0.20
CA SER A 315 4.85 38.32 -1.58
C SER A 315 4.04 37.55 -2.62
N LEU A 316 3.72 36.28 -2.36
CA LEU A 316 2.89 35.45 -3.24
C LEU A 316 1.39 35.49 -2.88
N PHE A 317 1.01 36.11 -1.76
CA PHE A 317 -0.40 36.21 -1.35
C PHE A 317 -1.31 36.89 -2.39
N PRO A 318 -0.86 37.91 -3.16
CA PRO A 318 -1.65 38.47 -4.26
C PRO A 318 -2.12 37.43 -5.29
N TYR A 319 -1.39 36.32 -5.50
CA TYR A 319 -1.83 35.23 -6.38
C TYR A 319 -3.02 34.46 -5.81
N VAL A 320 -3.12 34.32 -4.48
CA VAL A 320 -4.31 33.74 -3.81
C VAL A 320 -5.52 34.62 -4.07
N VAL A 321 -5.38 35.94 -3.86
CA VAL A 321 -6.44 36.92 -4.15
C VAL A 321 -6.83 36.89 -5.63
N GLY A 322 -5.84 36.85 -6.53
CA GLY A 322 -6.06 36.74 -7.98
C GLY A 322 -6.87 35.50 -8.36
N MET A 323 -6.60 34.34 -7.76
CA MET A 323 -7.36 33.11 -7.98
C MET A 323 -8.79 33.17 -7.42
N VAL A 324 -9.02 33.88 -6.32
CA VAL A 324 -10.37 34.16 -5.78
C VAL A 324 -11.15 35.08 -6.75
N VAL A 325 -10.52 36.12 -7.27
CA VAL A 325 -11.11 37.04 -8.25
C VAL A 325 -11.44 36.32 -9.56
N LEU A 326 -10.54 35.49 -10.07
CA LEU A 326 -10.78 34.65 -11.25
C LEU A 326 -11.93 33.67 -11.01
N ALA A 327 -12.02 33.07 -9.82
CA ALA A 327 -13.12 32.17 -9.48
C ALA A 327 -14.49 32.88 -9.56
N ASP A 328 -14.57 34.13 -9.10
CA ASP A 328 -15.77 34.96 -9.23
C ASP A 328 -16.03 35.40 -10.67
N GLY A 329 -14.98 35.67 -11.45
CA GLY A 329 -15.07 35.89 -12.90
C GLY A 329 -15.68 34.69 -13.64
N TYR A 330 -15.21 33.47 -13.36
CA TYR A 330 -15.73 32.25 -13.99
C TYR A 330 -17.17 31.93 -13.57
N ARG A 331 -17.52 32.17 -12.30
CA ARG A 331 -18.90 32.04 -11.84
C ARG A 331 -19.85 33.00 -12.56
N ARG A 332 -19.45 34.26 -12.74
CA ARG A 332 -20.24 35.26 -13.49
C ARG A 332 -20.45 34.87 -14.96
N ARG A 333 -19.51 34.13 -15.56
CA ARG A 333 -19.61 33.58 -16.93
C ARG A 333 -20.33 32.23 -17.02
N GLY A 334 -20.98 31.76 -15.95
CA GLY A 334 -21.69 30.47 -15.91
C GLY A 334 -20.79 29.22 -15.81
N GLN A 335 -19.46 29.38 -15.64
CA GLN A 335 -18.49 28.28 -15.58
C GLN A 335 -18.21 27.82 -14.14
N THR A 336 -19.23 27.32 -13.45
CA THR A 336 -19.17 26.95 -12.02
C THR A 336 -18.09 25.92 -11.70
N LYS A 337 -17.88 24.92 -12.58
CA LYS A 337 -16.84 23.88 -12.43
C LYS A 337 -15.42 24.42 -12.50
N LEU A 338 -15.20 25.51 -13.23
CA LEU A 338 -13.91 26.18 -13.32
C LEU A 338 -13.70 27.13 -12.14
N GLY A 339 -14.76 27.86 -11.75
CA GLY A 339 -14.76 28.69 -10.55
C GLY A 339 -14.44 27.90 -9.28
N GLY A 340 -15.07 26.74 -9.10
CA GLY A 340 -14.75 25.85 -7.96
C GLY A 340 -13.31 25.30 -8.00
N PHE A 341 -12.75 25.05 -9.19
CA PHE A 341 -11.36 24.62 -9.32
C PHE A 341 -10.38 25.76 -9.01
N SER A 342 -10.71 26.99 -9.41
CA SER A 342 -9.95 28.22 -9.08
C SER A 342 -9.95 28.50 -7.59
N ASP A 343 -11.10 28.36 -6.91
CA ASP A 343 -11.17 28.42 -5.44
C ASP A 343 -10.29 27.35 -4.80
N GLY A 344 -10.28 26.12 -5.34
CA GLY A 344 -9.41 25.04 -4.85
C GLY A 344 -7.91 25.37 -4.94
N ILE A 345 -7.47 25.99 -6.04
CA ILE A 345 -6.08 26.48 -6.18
C ILE A 345 -5.80 27.60 -5.17
N ALA A 346 -6.72 28.55 -4.98
CA ALA A 346 -6.55 29.61 -4.00
C ALA A 346 -6.41 29.06 -2.57
N LEU A 347 -7.27 28.11 -2.19
CA LEU A 347 -7.27 27.49 -0.86
C LEU A 347 -5.98 26.68 -0.61
N GLY A 348 -5.56 25.87 -1.58
CA GLY A 348 -4.31 25.11 -1.51
C GLY A 348 -3.08 26.01 -1.45
N SER A 349 -3.08 27.12 -2.21
CA SER A 349 -1.98 28.09 -2.19
C SER A 349 -1.95 28.85 -0.87
N ASN A 350 -3.10 29.26 -0.34
CA ASN A 350 -3.18 29.91 0.97
C ASN A 350 -2.59 29.03 2.06
N ALA A 351 -2.96 27.75 2.10
CA ALA A 351 -2.44 26.79 3.06
C ALA A 351 -0.92 26.64 2.96
N LEU A 352 -0.36 26.57 1.74
CA LEU A 352 1.08 26.51 1.52
C LEU A 352 1.78 27.79 2.00
N LEU A 353 1.22 28.97 1.71
CA LEU A 353 1.78 30.25 2.13
C LEU A 353 1.72 30.43 3.65
N THR A 354 0.65 29.97 4.31
CA THR A 354 0.57 29.97 5.78
C THR A 354 1.62 29.03 6.38
N ALA A 355 1.83 27.83 5.80
CA ALA A 355 2.88 26.91 6.23
C ALA A 355 4.28 27.51 6.08
N ILE A 356 4.52 28.23 4.97
CA ILE A 356 5.77 28.96 4.76
C ILE A 356 5.97 30.06 5.80
N SER A 357 4.88 30.75 6.14
CA SER A 357 4.91 31.85 7.09
C SER A 357 5.21 31.40 8.52
N LEU A 358 5.06 30.11 8.87
CA LEU A 358 5.38 29.58 10.21
C LEU A 358 6.84 29.84 10.63
N ALA A 359 7.76 29.98 9.67
CA ALA A 359 9.16 30.27 9.95
C ALA A 359 9.44 31.71 10.40
N SER A 360 8.45 32.61 10.31
CA SER A 360 8.55 33.98 10.82
C SER A 360 7.23 34.43 11.43
N ALA A 361 7.22 34.61 12.75
CA ALA A 361 6.01 34.99 13.48
C ALA A 361 5.36 36.31 12.99
N PRO A 362 6.12 37.38 12.67
CA PRO A 362 5.54 38.58 12.06
C PRO A 362 4.87 38.31 10.71
N VAL A 363 5.48 37.51 9.83
CA VAL A 363 4.92 37.18 8.52
C VAL A 363 3.67 36.29 8.66
N LEU A 364 3.68 35.37 9.62
CA LEU A 364 2.52 34.52 9.93
C LEU A 364 1.32 35.35 10.38
N VAL A 365 1.52 36.36 11.24
CA VAL A 365 0.45 37.26 11.67
C VAL A 365 -0.14 37.99 10.46
N VAL A 366 0.68 38.57 9.59
CA VAL A 366 0.21 39.26 8.38
C VAL A 366 -0.53 38.31 7.43
N ASN A 367 0.01 37.11 7.18
CA ASN A 367 -0.61 36.11 6.31
C ASN A 367 -1.97 35.63 6.87
N LEU A 368 -2.08 35.38 8.18
CA LEU A 368 -3.32 34.95 8.82
C LEU A 368 -4.38 36.06 8.85
N ILE A 369 -3.98 37.32 9.07
CA ILE A 369 -4.89 38.47 8.97
C ILE A 369 -5.39 38.61 7.52
N ALA A 370 -4.50 38.57 6.53
CA ALA A 370 -4.87 38.65 5.12
C ALA A 370 -5.78 37.47 4.70
N SER A 371 -5.51 36.27 5.21
CA SER A 371 -6.35 35.07 5.04
C SER A 371 -7.73 35.25 5.67
N THR A 372 -7.80 35.78 6.89
CA THR A 372 -9.05 36.03 7.62
C THR A 372 -9.91 37.06 6.89
N ILE A 373 -9.31 38.16 6.45
CA ILE A 373 -10.00 39.21 5.69
C ILE A 373 -10.51 38.64 4.35
N THR A 374 -9.66 37.90 3.62
CA THR A 374 -10.04 37.30 2.33
C THR A 374 -11.19 36.29 2.51
N ALA A 375 -11.11 35.43 3.53
CA ALA A 375 -12.16 34.46 3.86
C ALA A 375 -13.46 35.15 4.29
N LEU A 376 -13.38 36.23 5.07
CA LEU A 376 -14.54 37.03 5.49
C LEU A 376 -15.21 37.70 4.28
N VAL A 377 -14.44 38.35 3.39
CA VAL A 377 -14.97 38.97 2.16
C VAL A 377 -15.66 37.93 1.28
N VAL A 378 -15.05 36.74 1.11
CA VAL A 378 -15.65 35.63 0.36
C VAL A 378 -16.93 35.12 1.02
N THR A 379 -16.97 35.03 2.35
CA THR A 379 -18.13 34.56 3.13
C THR A 379 -19.28 35.56 3.07
N LEU A 380 -19.00 36.86 3.08
CA LEU A 380 -20.01 37.92 2.99
C LEU A 380 -20.55 38.11 1.57
N ARG A 381 -19.73 37.93 0.53
CA ARG A 381 -20.13 38.15 -0.88
C ARG A 381 -20.82 36.95 -1.54
N ARG A 382 -20.69 35.75 -0.98
CA ARG A 382 -21.22 34.51 -1.56
C ARG A 382 -22.34 33.95 -0.67
N SER A 383 -23.15 33.04 -1.21
CA SER A 383 -24.24 32.42 -0.47
C SER A 383 -23.77 31.79 0.86
N PRO A 384 -24.55 31.89 1.95
CA PRO A 384 -24.14 31.37 3.25
C PRO A 384 -23.90 29.86 3.15
N SER A 385 -22.69 29.42 3.50
CA SER A 385 -22.35 28.00 3.64
C SER A 385 -21.65 27.76 4.98
N GLN A 386 -22.02 26.65 5.63
CA GLN A 386 -21.51 26.28 6.95
C GLN A 386 -19.97 26.21 6.98
N TRP A 387 -19.35 25.59 5.98
CA TRP A 387 -17.90 25.43 5.95
C TRP A 387 -17.14 26.76 5.84
N ARG A 388 -17.68 27.76 5.12
CA ARG A 388 -17.03 29.09 4.98
C ARG A 388 -17.03 29.85 6.29
N MET A 389 -18.14 29.79 7.03
CA MET A 389 -18.25 30.42 8.35
C MET A 389 -17.34 29.75 9.36
N VAL A 390 -17.26 28.41 9.36
CA VAL A 390 -16.33 27.66 10.21
C VAL A 390 -14.89 28.07 9.92
N VAL A 391 -14.46 28.06 8.65
CA VAL A 391 -13.09 28.45 8.27
C VAL A 391 -12.79 29.91 8.64
N THR A 392 -13.74 30.83 8.41
CA THR A 392 -13.55 32.25 8.75
C THR A 392 -13.41 32.45 10.26
N TYR A 393 -14.26 31.79 11.06
CA TYR A 393 -14.19 31.83 12.51
C TYR A 393 -12.88 31.23 13.03
N GLY A 394 -12.46 30.09 12.46
CA GLY A 394 -11.19 29.43 12.80
C GLY A 394 -9.96 30.28 12.48
N LEU A 395 -9.93 30.91 11.31
CA LEU A 395 -8.86 31.83 10.93
C LEU A 395 -8.82 33.05 11.84
N GLY A 396 -9.98 33.58 12.24
CA GLY A 396 -10.07 34.67 13.22
C GLY A 396 -9.49 34.27 14.58
N LEU A 397 -9.89 33.12 15.12
CA LEU A 397 -9.37 32.61 16.39
C LEU A 397 -7.85 32.31 16.31
N ALA A 398 -7.39 31.71 15.23
CA ALA A 398 -5.97 31.45 14.99
C ALA A 398 -5.17 32.75 14.91
N SER A 399 -5.69 33.77 14.22
CA SER A 399 -5.07 35.09 14.13
C SER A 399 -4.93 35.73 15.51
N ILE A 400 -5.95 35.63 16.38
CA ILE A 400 -5.91 36.16 17.75
C ILE A 400 -4.85 35.43 18.58
N VAL A 401 -4.86 34.08 18.57
CA VAL A 401 -3.91 33.29 19.37
C VAL A 401 -2.46 33.54 18.94
N VAL A 402 -2.21 33.56 17.63
CA VAL A 402 -0.87 33.80 17.07
C VAL A 402 -0.42 35.24 17.31
N ALA A 403 -1.32 36.23 17.22
CA ALA A 403 -0.99 37.62 17.53
C ALA A 403 -0.61 37.82 19.01
N ILE A 404 -1.36 37.20 19.94
CA ILE A 404 -1.03 37.19 21.38
C ILE A 404 0.34 36.56 21.61
N GLY A 405 0.61 35.39 21.01
CA GLY A 405 1.90 34.71 21.14
C GLY A 405 3.07 35.48 20.55
N ASN A 406 2.88 36.18 19.42
CA ASN A 406 3.92 37.00 18.81
C ASN A 406 4.19 38.28 19.62
N HIS A 407 3.18 38.88 20.25
CA HIS A 407 3.36 40.07 21.07
C HIS A 407 3.94 39.75 22.47
N TRP A 408 3.60 38.58 23.04
CA TRP A 408 4.13 38.10 24.32
C TRP A 408 4.75 36.69 24.20
N PRO A 409 5.95 36.57 23.60
CA PRO A 409 6.59 35.28 23.34
C PRO A 409 6.99 34.50 24.60
N SER A 410 7.18 35.19 25.74
CA SER A 410 7.58 34.59 27.02
C SER A 410 6.42 34.27 27.97
N LEU A 411 5.18 34.17 27.46
CA LEU A 411 4.01 33.92 28.31
C LEU A 411 4.05 32.50 28.91
N PRO A 412 4.04 32.35 30.25
CA PRO A 412 4.16 31.03 30.89
C PRO A 412 2.91 30.16 30.66
N LEU A 413 3.10 28.84 30.64
CA LEU A 413 2.04 27.85 30.38
C LEU A 413 0.80 28.04 31.27
N ALA A 414 0.98 28.39 32.54
CA ALA A 414 -0.12 28.67 33.47
C ALA A 414 -1.03 29.82 33.01
N ARG A 415 -0.46 30.89 32.43
CA ARG A 415 -1.23 32.01 31.88
C ARG A 415 -1.89 31.62 30.55
N TRP A 416 -1.25 30.77 29.74
CA TRP A 416 -1.87 30.21 28.53
C TRP A 416 -3.11 29.35 28.84
N VAL A 417 -3.09 28.56 29.91
CA VAL A 417 -4.27 27.80 30.38
C VAL A 417 -5.42 28.76 30.67
N VAL A 418 -5.18 29.86 31.37
CA VAL A 418 -6.21 30.86 31.68
C VAL A 418 -6.74 31.54 30.41
N VAL A 419 -5.86 31.92 29.47
CA VAL A 419 -6.27 32.51 28.18
C VAL A 419 -7.16 31.54 27.39
N MET A 420 -6.83 30.25 27.36
CA MET A 420 -7.62 29.24 26.67
C MET A 420 -8.97 28.97 27.36
N VAL A 421 -9.01 28.93 28.70
CA VAL A 421 -10.27 28.83 29.46
C VAL A 421 -11.17 30.03 29.17
N ALA A 422 -10.61 31.24 29.12
CA ALA A 422 -11.35 32.46 28.82
C ALA A 422 -11.92 32.43 27.39
N LEU A 423 -11.11 32.05 26.39
CA LEU A 423 -11.57 31.90 25.00
C LEU A 423 -12.62 30.79 24.86
N ALA A 424 -12.45 29.65 25.55
CA ALA A 424 -13.41 28.55 25.56
C ALA A 424 -14.76 29.00 26.15
N THR A 425 -14.71 29.71 27.27
CA THR A 425 -15.89 30.24 27.96
C THR A 425 -16.61 31.27 27.10
N ALA A 426 -15.87 32.20 26.51
CA ALA A 426 -16.41 33.19 25.59
C ALA A 426 -17.09 32.51 24.37
N ALA A 427 -16.45 31.52 23.75
CA ALA A 427 -17.01 30.79 22.62
C ALA A 427 -18.27 29.97 23.01
N LEU A 428 -18.27 29.32 24.18
CA LEU A 428 -19.42 28.56 24.69
C LEU A 428 -20.60 29.48 25.05
N VAL A 429 -20.35 30.65 25.65
CA VAL A 429 -21.40 31.64 25.92
C VAL A 429 -21.93 32.24 24.61
N LEU A 430 -21.03 32.61 23.69
CA LEU A 430 -21.38 33.16 22.38
C LEU A 430 -22.18 32.16 21.52
N SER A 431 -21.99 30.86 21.73
CA SER A 431 -22.80 29.82 21.09
C SER A 431 -24.28 29.86 21.45
N LYS A 432 -24.62 30.41 22.62
CA LYS A 432 -26.00 30.64 23.06
C LYS A 432 -26.53 32.01 22.59
N LEU A 433 -25.65 33.01 22.46
CA LEU A 433 -26.01 34.38 22.10
C LEU A 433 -26.17 34.61 20.59
N LEU A 434 -25.34 33.97 19.75
CA LEU A 434 -25.41 34.10 18.28
C LEU A 434 -26.45 33.14 17.68
N ARG A 435 -27.15 33.60 16.64
CA ARG A 435 -28.19 32.82 15.95
C ARG A 435 -27.64 32.09 14.71
N GLY A 436 -28.30 31.00 14.33
CA GLY A 436 -28.03 30.27 13.09
C GLY A 436 -26.63 29.62 13.04
N LEU A 437 -26.03 29.63 11.84
CA LEU A 437 -24.75 28.96 11.56
C LEU A 437 -23.55 29.55 12.33
N TRP A 438 -23.63 30.81 12.76
CA TRP A 438 -22.61 31.46 13.59
C TRP A 438 -22.58 30.92 15.02
N GLY A 439 -23.76 30.74 15.64
CA GLY A 439 -23.87 30.11 16.97
C GLY A 439 -23.40 28.66 16.96
N HIS A 440 -23.69 27.92 15.90
CA HIS A 440 -23.20 26.55 15.72
C HIS A 440 -21.68 26.47 15.56
N SER A 441 -21.08 27.44 14.85
CA SER A 441 -19.61 27.53 14.71
C SER A 441 -18.95 27.89 16.04
N ALA A 442 -19.50 28.84 16.80
CA ALA A 442 -19.02 29.19 18.13
C ALA A 442 -19.09 28.00 19.11
N TRP A 443 -20.14 27.18 19.04
CA TRP A 443 -20.22 25.92 19.81
C TRP A 443 -19.08 24.97 19.48
N LEU A 444 -18.82 24.72 18.19
CA LEU A 444 -17.76 23.82 17.73
C LEU A 444 -16.38 24.26 18.26
N TYR A 445 -16.05 25.55 18.10
CA TYR A 445 -14.78 26.08 18.60
C TYR A 445 -14.73 26.15 20.13
N GLY A 446 -15.84 26.39 20.82
CA GLY A 446 -15.91 26.36 22.29
C GLY A 446 -15.62 24.98 22.86
N VAL A 447 -16.14 23.92 22.23
CA VAL A 447 -15.81 22.53 22.59
C VAL A 447 -14.34 22.22 22.27
N GLY A 448 -13.84 22.64 21.10
CA GLY A 448 -12.43 22.45 20.71
C GLY A 448 -11.45 23.13 21.67
N LEU A 449 -11.74 24.37 22.07
CA LEU A 449 -10.96 25.13 23.05
C LEU A 449 -11.04 24.51 24.45
N SER A 450 -12.19 23.94 24.82
CA SER A 450 -12.34 23.19 26.08
C SER A 450 -11.43 21.95 26.09
N ALA A 451 -11.35 21.22 24.98
CA ALA A 451 -10.44 20.08 24.85
C ALA A 451 -8.97 20.51 24.90
N LEU A 452 -8.61 21.61 24.22
CA LEU A 452 -7.26 22.17 24.25
C LEU A 452 -6.88 22.65 25.66
N THR A 453 -7.83 23.23 26.39
CA THR A 453 -7.66 23.61 27.81
C THR A 453 -7.27 22.40 28.65
N TYR A 454 -7.98 21.27 28.51
CA TYR A 454 -7.64 20.04 29.23
C TYR A 454 -6.28 19.46 28.83
N ALA A 455 -5.90 19.55 27.55
CA ALA A 455 -4.57 19.13 27.09
C ALA A 455 -3.45 19.98 27.69
N LEU A 456 -3.63 21.31 27.76
CA LEU A 456 -2.65 22.20 28.39
C LEU A 456 -2.59 22.00 29.91
N LEU A 457 -3.74 21.76 30.56
CA LEU A 457 -3.80 21.45 31.98
C LEU A 457 -3.05 20.15 32.30
N TRP A 458 -3.18 19.13 31.44
CA TRP A 458 -2.39 17.89 31.54
C TRP A 458 -0.89 18.16 31.46
N GLY A 459 -0.44 18.91 30.43
CA GLY A 459 0.97 19.28 30.29
C GLY A 459 1.50 20.06 31.50
N HIS A 460 0.69 20.97 32.06
CA HIS A 460 1.05 21.69 33.27
C HIS A 460 1.18 20.77 34.49
N LEU A 461 0.28 19.79 34.65
CA LEU A 461 0.31 18.83 35.76
C LEU A 461 1.50 17.88 35.69
N VAL A 462 1.85 17.40 34.50
CA VAL A 462 3.06 16.58 34.29
C VAL A 462 4.31 17.36 34.70
N ASN A 463 4.44 18.60 34.24
CA ASN A 463 5.59 19.45 34.57
C ASN A 463 5.64 19.85 36.06
N SER A 464 4.49 19.88 36.73
CA SER A 464 4.37 20.29 38.14
C SER A 464 4.22 19.12 39.11
N GLY A 465 4.45 17.88 38.66
CA GLY A 465 4.42 16.68 39.49
C GLY A 465 3.08 16.38 40.17
N TYR A 466 1.95 16.74 39.52
CA TYR A 466 0.59 16.59 40.06
C TYR A 466 0.30 17.35 41.37
N ARG A 467 1.16 18.29 41.78
CA ARG A 467 1.02 19.11 43.00
C ARG A 467 0.55 20.56 42.76
N ALA A 468 -0.05 20.85 41.60
CA ALA A 468 -0.37 22.22 41.19
C ALA A 468 -1.73 22.71 41.72
N GLY A 469 -1.76 23.95 42.22
CA GLY A 469 -2.97 24.64 42.71
C GLY A 469 -3.96 25.07 41.62
N LEU A 470 -3.61 24.97 40.33
CA LEU A 470 -4.49 25.26 39.19
C LEU A 470 -5.31 24.05 38.71
N SER A 471 -5.15 22.89 39.34
CA SER A 471 -5.85 21.63 39.02
C SER A 471 -7.38 21.74 39.01
N TRP A 472 -7.95 22.64 39.80
CA TRP A 472 -9.40 22.85 39.88
C TRP A 472 -9.97 23.73 38.74
N VAL A 473 -9.14 24.48 38.01
CA VAL A 473 -9.60 25.40 36.94
C VAL A 473 -10.32 24.64 35.81
N GLY A 474 -9.98 23.36 35.60
CA GLY A 474 -10.69 22.48 34.67
C GLY A 474 -12.17 22.22 35.01
N LEU A 475 -12.61 22.50 36.25
CA LEU A 475 -14.00 22.39 36.69
C LEU A 475 -14.88 23.58 36.26
N VAL A 476 -14.28 24.67 35.76
CA VAL A 476 -15.03 25.84 35.23
C VAL A 476 -15.86 25.44 34.00
N ILE A 477 -15.31 24.61 33.11
CA ILE A 477 -15.98 24.15 31.89
C ILE A 477 -17.26 23.33 32.18
N PRO A 478 -17.24 22.26 33.01
CA PRO A 478 -18.45 21.50 33.34
C PRO A 478 -19.50 22.33 34.07
N LEU A 479 -19.07 23.31 34.86
CA LEU A 479 -19.95 24.25 35.54
C LEU A 479 -20.63 25.20 34.53
N VAL A 480 -19.88 25.84 33.63
CA VAL A 480 -20.43 26.71 32.57
C VAL A 480 -21.40 25.92 31.69
N LEU A 481 -21.07 24.67 31.33
CA LEU A 481 -21.93 23.79 30.55
C LEU A 481 -23.22 23.42 31.29
N ALA A 482 -23.18 23.22 32.61
CA ALA A 482 -24.38 23.05 33.43
C ALA A 482 -25.25 24.32 33.39
N LEU A 483 -24.64 25.51 33.59
CA LEU A 483 -25.31 26.80 33.65
C LEU A 483 -25.96 27.23 32.32
N ILE A 484 -25.34 26.91 31.17
CA ILE A 484 -25.94 27.20 29.85
C ILE A 484 -27.01 26.17 29.44
N GLY A 485 -27.37 25.23 30.31
CA GLY A 485 -28.44 24.24 30.09
C GLY A 485 -28.02 23.04 29.23
N ARG A 486 -26.76 22.59 29.32
CA ARG A 486 -26.22 21.46 28.56
C ARG A 486 -25.80 20.31 29.48
N PRO A 487 -26.74 19.63 30.17
CA PRO A 487 -26.44 18.64 31.22
C PRO A 487 -25.62 17.45 30.70
N ARG A 488 -25.81 17.07 29.43
CA ARG A 488 -25.02 16.00 28.77
C ARG A 488 -23.54 16.38 28.67
N ALA A 489 -23.26 17.59 28.22
CA ALA A 489 -21.88 18.06 28.03
C ALA A 489 -21.21 18.27 29.40
N SER A 490 -21.95 18.81 30.38
CA SER A 490 -21.50 18.96 31.76
C SER A 490 -20.99 17.64 32.34
N VAL A 491 -21.81 16.58 32.34
CA VAL A 491 -21.44 15.25 32.87
C VAL A 491 -20.16 14.69 32.22
N VAL A 492 -20.02 14.83 30.89
CA VAL A 492 -18.83 14.37 30.15
C VAL A 492 -17.59 15.15 30.58
N THR A 493 -17.69 16.49 30.61
CA THR A 493 -16.56 17.33 31.02
C THR A 493 -16.22 17.20 32.51
N THR A 494 -17.17 16.84 33.37
CA THR A 494 -16.89 16.52 34.78
C THR A 494 -16.02 15.27 34.89
N GLY A 495 -16.30 14.23 34.10
CA GLY A 495 -15.46 13.04 34.02
C GLY A 495 -14.06 13.35 33.48
N MET A 496 -13.96 14.23 32.48
CA MET A 496 -12.65 14.67 31.93
C MET A 496 -11.86 15.54 32.91
N ALA A 497 -12.54 16.36 33.72
CA ALA A 497 -11.89 17.25 34.68
C ALA A 497 -11.35 16.50 35.91
N LEU A 498 -11.95 15.37 36.27
CA LEU A 498 -11.68 14.67 37.52
C LEU A 498 -10.23 14.19 37.71
N PRO A 499 -9.55 13.57 36.72
CA PRO A 499 -8.16 13.11 36.88
C PRO A 499 -7.19 14.22 37.31
N PHE A 500 -7.42 15.44 36.84
CA PHE A 500 -6.59 16.60 37.16
C PHE A 500 -6.66 16.99 38.64
N THR A 501 -7.73 16.60 39.32
CA THR A 501 -7.96 16.93 40.72
C THR A 501 -7.46 15.85 41.68
N LEU A 502 -7.10 14.65 41.22
CA LEU A 502 -6.78 13.52 42.11
C LEU A 502 -5.40 13.59 42.80
N GLY A 503 -4.52 14.51 42.39
CA GLY A 503 -3.10 14.53 42.77
C GLY A 503 -2.79 15.02 44.20
N LEU A 504 -3.55 15.99 44.72
CA LEU A 504 -3.42 16.47 46.10
C LEU A 504 -4.64 16.00 46.94
N PRO A 505 -4.47 15.71 48.25
CA PRO A 505 -5.57 15.26 49.09
C PRO A 505 -6.79 16.20 49.04
N TRP A 506 -6.56 17.52 49.18
CA TRP A 506 -7.65 18.49 49.17
C TRP A 506 -8.29 18.63 47.78
N THR A 507 -7.50 18.65 46.69
CA THR A 507 -8.05 18.75 45.33
C THR A 507 -8.83 17.50 44.97
N ARG A 508 -8.40 16.32 45.45
CA ARG A 508 -9.04 15.03 45.19
C ARG A 508 -10.41 14.97 45.83
N LEU A 509 -10.51 15.42 47.07
CA LEU A 509 -11.79 15.49 47.79
C LEU A 509 -12.71 16.55 47.16
N VAL A 510 -12.19 17.74 46.84
CA VAL A 510 -12.97 18.78 46.15
C VAL A 510 -13.43 18.31 44.77
N GLY A 511 -12.58 17.64 44.00
CA GLY A 511 -12.88 17.12 42.68
C GLY A 511 -13.90 15.97 42.70
N LEU A 512 -13.69 14.94 43.53
CA LEU A 512 -14.62 13.82 43.68
C LEU A 512 -15.95 14.27 44.30
N GLY A 513 -15.92 15.19 45.27
CA GLY A 513 -17.11 15.79 45.85
C GLY A 513 -17.89 16.61 44.82
N THR A 514 -17.23 17.53 44.12
CA THR A 514 -17.85 18.35 43.06
C THR A 514 -18.38 17.46 41.93
N ALA A 515 -17.67 16.41 41.55
CA ALA A 515 -18.13 15.46 40.54
C ALA A 515 -19.35 14.67 41.01
N THR A 516 -19.39 14.21 42.26
CA THR A 516 -20.55 13.53 42.86
C THR A 516 -21.77 14.45 42.90
N VAL A 517 -21.60 15.70 43.32
CA VAL A 517 -22.69 16.70 43.39
C VAL A 517 -23.17 17.12 42.00
N LEU A 518 -22.26 17.49 41.09
CA LEU A 518 -22.63 17.90 39.73
C LEU A 518 -23.26 16.77 38.93
N THR A 519 -22.76 15.54 39.03
CA THR A 519 -23.39 14.39 38.35
C THR A 519 -24.67 13.95 39.03
N GLY A 520 -24.77 14.04 40.37
CA GLY A 520 -26.02 13.85 41.12
C GLY A 520 -27.10 14.85 40.70
N ALA A 521 -26.78 16.14 40.67
CA ALA A 521 -27.69 17.20 40.23
C ALA A 521 -28.09 17.01 38.76
N ASN A 522 -27.12 16.74 37.87
CA ASN A 522 -27.40 16.44 36.48
C ASN A 522 -28.23 15.15 36.31
N SER A 523 -28.16 14.18 37.23
CA SER A 523 -28.96 12.93 37.17
C SER A 523 -30.45 13.18 37.40
N ALA A 524 -30.80 14.23 38.14
CA ALA A 524 -32.19 14.64 38.35
C ALA A 524 -32.81 15.19 37.06
N PHE A 525 -32.04 15.94 36.27
CA PHE A 525 -32.48 16.50 34.97
C PHE A 525 -32.30 15.52 33.80
N TYR A 526 -31.22 14.75 33.80
CA TYR A 526 -30.82 13.83 32.74
C TYR A 526 -30.88 12.39 33.26
N GLN A 527 -32.11 11.94 33.57
CA GLN A 527 -32.51 10.66 34.17
C GLN A 527 -32.06 9.43 33.34
N ARG A 528 -30.75 9.19 33.30
CA ARG A 528 -30.11 8.12 32.54
C ARG A 528 -29.33 7.22 33.49
N PRO A 529 -29.34 5.90 33.27
CA PRO A 529 -28.67 4.94 34.15
C PRO A 529 -27.15 5.17 34.23
N GLY A 530 -26.53 5.68 33.15
CA GLY A 530 -25.11 6.01 33.16
C GLY A 530 -24.74 7.15 34.11
N VAL A 531 -25.63 8.12 34.33
CA VAL A 531 -25.34 9.27 35.22
C VAL A 531 -25.43 8.85 36.68
N ALA A 532 -26.48 8.08 37.04
CA ALA A 532 -26.59 7.48 38.38
C ALA A 532 -25.42 6.52 38.67
N PHE A 533 -24.99 5.74 37.68
CA PHE A 533 -23.82 4.88 37.78
C PHE A 533 -22.53 5.67 38.07
N LEU A 534 -22.29 6.78 37.36
CA LEU A 534 -21.15 7.67 37.61
C LEU A 534 -21.23 8.34 38.99
N ALA A 535 -22.42 8.78 39.42
CA ALA A 535 -22.60 9.39 40.73
C ALA A 535 -22.26 8.42 41.87
N VAL A 536 -22.70 7.15 41.78
CA VAL A 536 -22.30 6.09 42.74
C VAL A 536 -20.79 5.83 42.66
N GLY A 537 -20.20 5.81 41.46
CA GLY A 537 -18.76 5.62 41.28
C GLY A 537 -17.91 6.73 41.90
N PHE A 538 -18.28 8.00 41.68
CA PHE A 538 -17.61 9.14 42.30
C PHE A 538 -17.83 9.17 43.82
N GLY A 539 -19.02 8.76 44.29
CA GLY A 539 -19.30 8.55 45.71
C GLY A 539 -18.41 7.48 46.34
N LEU A 540 -18.26 6.32 45.69
CA LEU A 540 -17.33 5.26 46.14
C LEU A 540 -15.89 5.77 46.15
N GLY A 541 -15.46 6.47 45.10
CA GLY A 541 -14.13 7.08 45.05
C GLY A 541 -13.90 8.10 46.16
N TRP A 542 -14.92 8.88 46.50
CA TRP A 542 -14.88 9.83 47.62
C TRP A 542 -14.80 9.10 48.97
N VAL A 543 -15.51 7.98 49.16
CA VAL A 543 -15.40 7.12 50.34
C VAL A 543 -14.00 6.51 50.45
N TYR A 544 -13.47 5.89 49.39
CA TYR A 544 -12.10 5.37 49.37
C TYR A 544 -11.06 6.47 49.67
N GLY A 545 -11.20 7.65 49.05
CA GLY A 545 -10.30 8.79 49.28
C GLY A 545 -10.37 9.33 50.70
N SER A 546 -11.56 9.39 51.28
CA SER A 546 -11.76 9.82 52.67
C SER A 546 -11.18 8.82 53.66
N LEU A 547 -11.41 7.51 53.44
CA LEU A 547 -10.84 6.45 54.29
C LEU A 547 -9.31 6.43 54.22
N ALA A 548 -8.72 6.67 53.05
CA ALA A 548 -7.27 6.70 52.87
C ALA A 548 -6.60 7.93 53.50
N ASP A 549 -7.25 9.09 53.48
CA ASP A 549 -6.64 10.36 53.90
C ASP A 549 -6.97 10.76 55.35
N TRP A 550 -8.12 10.36 55.89
CA TRP A 550 -8.62 10.87 57.18
C TRP A 550 -8.53 9.86 58.34
N LEU A 551 -8.40 8.55 58.07
CA LEU A 551 -8.23 7.54 59.13
C LEU A 551 -6.75 7.21 59.33
N THR A 552 -6.16 7.77 60.38
CA THR A 552 -4.79 7.45 60.80
C THR A 552 -4.69 5.99 61.24
N GLY A 553 -3.81 5.20 60.62
CA GLY A 553 -3.62 3.76 60.91
C GLY A 553 -4.43 2.81 60.03
N PHE A 554 -5.10 3.30 58.98
CA PHE A 554 -5.86 2.48 58.04
C PHE A 554 -4.95 1.57 57.19
N PRO A 555 -5.40 0.37 56.74
CA PRO A 555 -4.53 -0.60 56.11
C PRO A 555 -3.74 -0.11 54.89
N VAL A 556 -2.46 -0.49 54.85
CA VAL A 556 -1.52 -0.07 53.80
C VAL A 556 -1.40 -1.11 52.68
N TYR A 557 -1.72 -2.39 52.95
CA TYR A 557 -1.52 -3.47 51.99
C TYR A 557 -2.78 -3.80 51.20
N LEU A 558 -2.58 -4.21 49.93
CA LEU A 558 -3.65 -4.57 49.00
C LEU A 558 -4.61 -5.65 49.51
N ALA A 559 -4.10 -6.63 50.27
CA ALA A 559 -4.91 -7.73 50.81
C ALA A 559 -5.91 -7.23 51.87
N ASP A 560 -5.52 -6.20 52.63
CA ASP A 560 -6.36 -5.63 53.68
C ASP A 560 -7.50 -4.78 53.07
N TRP A 561 -7.19 -4.06 51.98
CA TRP A 561 -8.21 -3.41 51.14
C TRP A 561 -9.14 -4.42 50.45
N GLY A 562 -8.72 -5.67 50.32
CA GLY A 562 -9.56 -6.78 49.86
C GLY A 562 -10.79 -6.98 50.73
N LEU A 563 -10.64 -6.98 52.06
CA LEU A 563 -11.78 -7.09 52.98
C LEU A 563 -12.68 -5.87 52.94
N VAL A 564 -12.12 -4.66 52.88
CA VAL A 564 -12.90 -3.41 52.72
C VAL A 564 -13.74 -3.47 51.44
N THR A 565 -13.16 -3.98 50.35
CA THR A 565 -13.83 -4.10 49.06
C THR A 565 -14.91 -5.18 49.07
N VAL A 566 -14.68 -6.32 49.72
CA VAL A 566 -15.71 -7.36 49.96
C VAL A 566 -16.83 -6.81 50.83
N GLY A 567 -16.52 -6.03 51.86
CA GLY A 567 -17.50 -5.35 52.72
C GLY A 567 -18.35 -4.34 51.97
N LEU A 568 -17.74 -3.48 51.14
CA LEU A 568 -18.46 -2.55 50.27
C LEU A 568 -19.31 -3.27 49.21
N THR A 569 -18.83 -4.41 48.69
CA THR A 569 -19.60 -5.28 47.80
C THR A 569 -20.86 -5.79 48.50
N ALA A 570 -20.73 -6.29 49.73
CA ALA A 570 -21.84 -6.75 50.54
C ALA A 570 -22.80 -5.60 50.88
N ALA A 571 -22.29 -4.41 51.21
CA ALA A 571 -23.09 -3.22 51.49
C ALA A 571 -23.90 -2.76 50.27
N LEU A 572 -23.28 -2.70 49.08
CA LEU A 572 -23.97 -2.35 47.83
C LEU A 572 -25.05 -3.39 47.48
N TRP A 573 -24.76 -4.68 47.60
CA TRP A 573 -25.77 -5.73 47.39
C TRP A 573 -26.88 -5.68 48.46
N GLY A 574 -26.56 -5.32 49.70
CA GLY A 574 -27.54 -5.03 50.76
C GLY A 574 -28.44 -3.83 50.41
N MET A 575 -27.87 -2.74 49.91
CA MET A 575 -28.63 -1.57 49.43
C MET A 575 -29.53 -1.92 48.24
N THR A 576 -29.09 -2.79 47.33
CA THR A 576 -29.95 -3.26 46.22
C THR A 576 -31.16 -4.03 46.73
N TRP A 577 -30.98 -4.82 47.78
CA TRP A 577 -32.05 -5.57 48.42
C TRP A 577 -33.00 -4.64 49.20
N GLY A 578 -32.49 -3.66 49.94
CA GLY A 578 -33.29 -2.63 50.63
C GLY A 578 -34.13 -1.78 49.68
N LEU A 579 -33.52 -1.28 48.60
CA LEU A 579 -34.20 -0.52 47.54
C LEU A 579 -35.23 -1.39 46.77
N SER A 580 -35.06 -2.71 46.74
CA SER A 580 -36.04 -3.64 46.15
C SER A 580 -37.25 -3.90 47.04
N ARG A 581 -37.08 -3.88 48.38
CA ARG A 581 -38.17 -4.05 49.36
C ARG A 581 -39.04 -2.82 49.51
N GLY A 582 -38.46 -1.61 49.46
CA GLY A 582 -39.23 -0.36 49.52
C GLY A 582 -40.27 -0.24 48.40
N ARG A 583 -39.95 -0.74 47.21
CA ARG A 583 -40.87 -0.76 46.05
C ARG A 583 -42.04 -1.75 46.20
N ASN A 584 -41.90 -2.78 47.01
CA ASN A 584 -42.95 -3.78 47.24
C ASN A 584 -43.86 -3.42 48.43
N ARG A 585 -43.50 -2.38 49.21
CA ARG A 585 -44.20 -1.97 50.43
C ARG A 585 -45.18 -0.82 50.18
N ASP A 586 -44.85 0.06 49.24
CA ASP A 586 -45.71 1.16 48.82
C ASP A 586 -46.28 0.86 47.43
N GLY A 587 -47.52 0.39 47.38
CA GLY A 587 -48.23 0.03 46.13
C GLY A 587 -48.58 1.19 45.20
N ASN A 588 -48.00 2.39 45.41
CA ASN A 588 -48.19 3.54 44.53
C ASN A 588 -47.12 3.57 43.43
N THR A 589 -47.58 3.49 42.19
CA THR A 589 -46.83 3.32 40.95
C THR A 589 -45.99 4.53 40.51
N GLU A 590 -45.53 5.36 41.45
CA GLU A 590 -44.70 6.55 41.18
C GLU A 590 -43.48 6.66 42.13
N GLY A 591 -42.98 5.54 42.65
CA GLY A 591 -41.66 5.52 43.28
C GLY A 591 -40.59 6.01 42.29
N SER A 592 -40.07 7.22 42.52
CA SER A 592 -39.27 8.04 41.58
C SER A 592 -38.34 7.23 40.66
N ALA A 593 -38.38 7.51 39.35
CA ALA A 593 -37.52 6.88 38.35
C ALA A 593 -36.03 6.85 38.76
N LEU A 594 -35.60 7.83 39.57
CA LEU A 594 -34.27 7.94 40.15
C LEU A 594 -33.89 6.76 41.08
N ALA A 595 -34.77 6.31 41.98
CA ALA A 595 -34.49 5.19 42.89
C ALA A 595 -34.24 3.88 42.14
N ALA A 596 -34.95 3.66 41.02
CA ALA A 596 -34.73 2.52 40.14
C ALA A 596 -33.35 2.58 39.46
N LEU A 597 -32.89 3.77 39.05
CA LEU A 597 -31.57 3.97 38.45
C LEU A 597 -30.45 3.69 39.46
N TYR A 598 -30.56 4.16 40.70
CA TYR A 598 -29.56 3.92 41.75
C TYR A 598 -29.52 2.45 42.21
N ARG A 599 -30.67 1.76 42.26
CA ARG A 599 -30.71 0.30 42.52
C ARG A 599 -29.89 -0.48 41.49
N VAL A 600 -30.05 -0.16 40.21
CA VAL A 600 -29.28 -0.79 39.13
C VAL A 600 -27.80 -0.41 39.21
N ALA A 601 -27.49 0.84 39.56
CA ALA A 601 -26.12 1.31 39.73
C ALA A 601 -25.40 0.56 40.87
N CYS A 602 -26.02 0.43 42.05
CA CYS A 602 -25.44 -0.30 43.17
C CYS A 602 -25.23 -1.78 42.86
N ASP A 603 -26.16 -2.43 42.15
CA ASP A 603 -26.01 -3.85 41.76
C ASP A 603 -24.82 -4.03 40.81
N ARG A 604 -24.67 -3.14 39.82
CA ARG A 604 -23.54 -3.17 38.89
C ARG A 604 -22.20 -2.91 39.59
N TRP A 605 -22.14 -1.89 40.46
CA TRP A 605 -20.92 -1.63 41.24
C TRP A 605 -20.56 -2.78 42.17
N GLY A 606 -21.54 -3.47 42.78
CA GLY A 606 -21.28 -4.69 43.56
C GLY A 606 -20.62 -5.80 42.73
N HIS A 607 -21.06 -6.01 41.49
CA HIS A 607 -20.40 -6.97 40.58
C HIS A 607 -19.01 -6.49 40.14
N ILE A 608 -18.83 -5.19 39.90
CA ILE A 608 -17.52 -4.62 39.55
C ILE A 608 -16.53 -4.84 40.69
N LEU A 609 -16.92 -4.52 41.93
CA LEU A 609 -16.07 -4.74 43.11
C LEU A 609 -15.78 -6.23 43.33
N ALA A 610 -16.77 -7.12 43.14
CA ALA A 610 -16.58 -8.57 43.17
C ALA A 610 -15.51 -9.05 42.16
N ILE A 611 -15.58 -8.57 40.92
CA ILE A 611 -14.58 -8.88 39.89
C ILE A 611 -13.23 -8.25 40.24
N SER A 612 -13.20 -7.02 40.75
CA SER A 612 -11.98 -6.34 41.19
C SER A 612 -11.27 -7.12 42.30
N VAL A 613 -12.00 -7.68 43.27
CA VAL A 613 -11.45 -8.54 44.33
C VAL A 613 -10.78 -9.78 43.71
N LEU A 614 -11.44 -10.47 42.78
CA LEU A 614 -10.86 -11.63 42.12
C LEU A 614 -9.64 -11.28 41.26
N ALA A 615 -9.69 -10.17 40.51
CA ALA A 615 -8.59 -9.72 39.67
C ALA A 615 -7.35 -9.31 40.50
N LEU A 616 -7.56 -8.55 41.58
CA LEU A 616 -6.49 -8.17 42.49
C LEU A 616 -5.93 -9.37 43.26
N SER A 617 -6.79 -10.32 43.67
CA SER A 617 -6.36 -11.57 44.27
C SER A 617 -5.58 -12.45 43.28
N THR A 618 -5.96 -12.46 42.00
CA THR A 618 -5.19 -13.14 40.94
C THR A 618 -3.79 -12.54 40.85
N ALA A 619 -3.69 -11.21 40.75
CA ALA A 619 -2.39 -10.54 40.73
C ALA A 619 -1.57 -10.84 41.99
N ALA A 620 -2.21 -10.83 43.17
CA ALA A 620 -1.54 -11.15 44.43
C ALA A 620 -1.01 -12.60 44.46
N VAL A 621 -1.82 -13.59 44.08
CA VAL A 621 -1.39 -15.00 43.99
C VAL A 621 -0.29 -15.18 42.95
N SER A 622 -0.41 -14.55 41.78
CA SER A 622 0.62 -14.61 40.73
C SER A 622 1.95 -14.04 41.19
N LEU A 623 1.96 -12.93 41.93
CA LEU A 623 3.18 -12.36 42.50
C LEU A 623 3.87 -13.32 43.48
N CYS A 624 3.11 -14.13 44.22
CA CYS A 624 3.67 -15.16 45.08
C CYS A 624 4.36 -16.27 44.26
N TYR A 625 3.73 -16.77 43.18
CA TYR A 625 4.35 -17.76 42.28
C TYR A 625 5.55 -17.23 41.49
N LEU A 626 5.68 -15.91 41.35
CA LEU A 626 6.86 -15.26 40.77
C LEU A 626 7.99 -15.03 41.80
N GLY A 627 7.79 -15.38 43.07
CA GLY A 627 8.75 -15.11 44.14
C GLY A 627 8.89 -13.63 44.50
N LEU A 628 7.98 -12.77 44.04
CA LEU A 628 8.01 -11.32 44.26
C LEU A 628 7.27 -10.90 45.54
N ARG A 629 6.57 -11.84 46.19
CA ARG A 629 5.79 -11.58 47.39
C ARG A 629 5.64 -12.84 48.23
N GLU A 630 5.69 -12.69 49.55
CA GLU A 630 5.43 -13.79 50.47
C GLU A 630 3.92 -14.16 50.52
N PRO A 631 3.59 -15.47 50.58
CA PRO A 631 2.23 -15.93 50.83
C PRO A 631 1.67 -15.35 52.13
N ARG A 632 0.40 -14.92 52.12
CA ARG A 632 -0.27 -14.38 53.31
C ARG A 632 -1.60 -15.07 53.55
N ALA A 633 -1.82 -15.54 54.78
CA ALA A 633 -3.09 -16.12 55.22
C ALA A 633 -4.29 -15.19 54.98
N MET A 634 -4.09 -13.87 55.06
CA MET A 634 -5.12 -12.86 54.81
C MET A 634 -5.75 -12.98 53.41
N LEU A 635 -4.98 -13.41 52.40
CA LEU A 635 -5.51 -13.59 51.04
C LEU A 635 -6.50 -14.76 50.96
N ILE A 636 -6.22 -15.85 51.68
CA ILE A 636 -7.12 -16.99 51.84
C ILE A 636 -8.40 -16.54 52.55
N THR A 637 -8.28 -15.71 53.59
CA THR A 637 -9.43 -15.12 54.29
C THR A 637 -10.29 -14.25 53.36
N VAL A 638 -9.69 -13.39 52.53
CA VAL A 638 -10.41 -12.56 51.54
C VAL A 638 -11.16 -13.42 50.53
N LEU A 639 -10.52 -14.46 49.97
CA LEU A 639 -11.15 -15.36 49.00
C LEU A 639 -12.28 -16.17 49.64
N SER A 640 -12.10 -16.62 50.89
CA SER A 640 -13.13 -17.35 51.63
C SER A 640 -14.33 -16.45 51.97
N ALA A 641 -14.09 -15.22 52.43
CA ALA A 641 -15.13 -14.22 52.69
C ALA A 641 -15.86 -13.81 51.40
N PHE A 642 -15.14 -13.70 50.28
CA PHE A 642 -15.71 -13.46 48.96
C PHE A 642 -16.65 -14.60 48.53
N LEU A 643 -16.19 -15.86 48.60
CA LEU A 643 -16.99 -17.04 48.25
C LEU A 643 -18.23 -17.15 49.16
N LEU A 644 -18.11 -16.84 50.45
CA LEU A 644 -19.24 -16.76 51.37
C LEU A 644 -20.24 -15.66 50.95
N THR A 645 -19.75 -14.44 50.68
CA THR A 645 -20.58 -13.30 50.25
C THR A 645 -21.31 -13.60 48.94
N LEU A 646 -20.64 -14.25 48.00
CA LEU A 646 -21.21 -14.72 46.73
C LEU A 646 -22.26 -15.82 46.97
N GLY A 647 -21.97 -16.77 47.85
CA GLY A 647 -22.89 -17.82 48.27
C GLY A 647 -24.17 -17.26 48.88
N LEU A 648 -24.06 -16.31 49.83
CA LEU A 648 -25.21 -15.64 50.45
C LEU A 648 -26.05 -14.86 49.42
N ARG A 649 -25.43 -14.26 48.40
CA ARG A 649 -26.15 -13.56 47.33
C ARG A 649 -26.95 -14.50 46.42
N TYR A 650 -26.41 -15.68 46.11
CA TYR A 650 -26.95 -16.56 45.07
C TYR A 650 -27.52 -17.90 45.57
N TRP A 651 -27.57 -18.13 46.89
CA TRP A 651 -28.00 -19.39 47.52
C TRP A 651 -29.35 -19.90 46.98
N ALA A 652 -30.33 -19.01 46.83
CA ALA A 652 -31.68 -19.38 46.38
C ALA A 652 -31.84 -19.47 44.86
N ASN A 653 -30.95 -18.87 44.06
CA ASN A 653 -31.06 -18.84 42.60
C ASN A 653 -29.68 -18.76 41.94
N LEU A 654 -29.13 -19.93 41.60
CA LEU A 654 -27.82 -20.06 40.96
C LEU A 654 -27.88 -19.55 39.52
N ARG A 655 -27.14 -18.48 39.27
CA ARG A 655 -26.92 -17.92 37.92
C ARG A 655 -25.58 -18.40 37.34
N PRO A 656 -25.42 -18.49 36.01
CA PRO A 656 -24.13 -18.82 35.38
C PRO A 656 -22.96 -17.93 35.85
N LEU A 657 -23.20 -16.63 36.02
CA LEU A 657 -22.18 -15.70 36.53
C LEU A 657 -21.67 -16.08 37.92
N ALA A 658 -22.54 -16.59 38.80
CA ALA A 658 -22.14 -17.05 40.13
C ALA A 658 -21.24 -18.28 40.05
N ILE A 659 -21.48 -19.19 39.09
CA ILE A 659 -20.63 -20.36 38.85
C ILE A 659 -19.24 -19.93 38.36
N TYR A 660 -19.15 -18.94 37.47
CA TYR A 660 -17.86 -18.43 37.00
C TYR A 660 -17.08 -17.70 38.08
N LEU A 661 -17.73 -16.83 38.86
CA LEU A 661 -17.09 -16.13 39.98
C LEU A 661 -16.65 -17.10 41.08
N ALA A 662 -17.46 -18.12 41.37
CA ALA A 662 -17.11 -19.17 42.32
C ALA A 662 -15.97 -20.05 41.80
N GLY A 663 -15.97 -20.42 40.51
CA GLY A 663 -14.88 -21.16 39.88
C GLY A 663 -13.56 -20.38 39.92
N TRP A 664 -13.58 -19.11 39.50
CA TRP A 664 -12.39 -18.25 39.59
C TRP A 664 -11.90 -18.11 41.04
N GLY A 665 -12.81 -17.88 41.99
CA GLY A 665 -12.45 -17.82 43.41
C GLY A 665 -11.90 -19.14 43.96
N LEU A 666 -12.45 -20.29 43.55
CA LEU A 666 -12.01 -21.61 43.99
C LEU A 666 -10.63 -21.95 43.45
N GLU A 667 -10.34 -21.62 42.19
CA GLU A 667 -8.98 -21.79 41.67
C GLU A 667 -7.98 -20.88 42.40
N LEU A 668 -8.31 -19.60 42.61
CA LEU A 668 -7.43 -18.73 43.39
C LEU A 668 -7.21 -19.22 44.82
N LEU A 669 -8.22 -19.88 45.41
CA LEU A 669 -8.11 -20.50 46.72
C LEU A 669 -7.18 -21.71 46.69
N VAL A 670 -7.32 -22.61 45.70
CA VAL A 670 -6.43 -23.77 45.50
C VAL A 670 -5.00 -23.30 45.24
N ALA A 671 -4.79 -22.35 44.34
CA ALA A 671 -3.50 -21.74 44.07
C ALA A 671 -2.90 -21.08 45.32
N GLY A 672 -3.70 -20.34 46.09
CA GLY A 672 -3.27 -19.71 47.34
C GLY A 672 -2.90 -20.72 48.43
N LEU A 673 -3.54 -21.90 48.47
CA LEU A 673 -3.21 -22.98 49.40
C LEU A 673 -1.96 -23.77 48.97
N MET A 674 -1.73 -23.90 47.66
CA MET A 674 -0.61 -24.70 47.14
C MET A 674 0.70 -23.94 47.03
N VAL A 675 0.68 -22.61 46.97
CA VAL A 675 1.88 -21.79 46.75
C VAL A 675 2.96 -22.02 47.82
N GLU A 676 2.58 -22.29 49.08
CA GLU A 676 3.53 -22.55 50.17
C GLU A 676 4.24 -23.90 50.02
N ARG A 677 3.58 -24.92 49.47
CA ARG A 677 4.09 -26.30 49.37
C ARG A 677 4.69 -26.62 48.00
N TYR A 678 4.19 -25.98 46.95
CA TYR A 678 4.58 -26.19 45.56
C TYR A 678 4.68 -24.84 44.83
N PRO A 679 5.79 -24.09 44.99
CA PRO A 679 5.91 -22.71 44.51
C PRO A 679 6.15 -22.59 42.98
N SER A 680 5.78 -23.60 42.19
CA SER A 680 5.94 -23.58 40.73
C SER A 680 4.59 -23.54 40.01
N ALA A 681 4.49 -22.70 38.97
CA ALA A 681 3.26 -22.56 38.19
C ALA A 681 2.85 -23.87 37.48
N VAL A 682 3.82 -24.70 37.09
CA VAL A 682 3.58 -26.01 36.47
C VAL A 682 2.92 -26.99 37.43
N ALA A 683 3.29 -26.95 38.72
CA ALA A 683 2.68 -27.81 39.74
C ALA A 683 1.19 -27.50 39.93
N LEU A 684 0.76 -26.27 39.63
CA LEU A 684 -0.64 -25.86 39.66
C LEU A 684 -1.44 -26.40 38.46
N ALA A 685 -0.81 -26.74 37.32
CA ALA A 685 -1.53 -27.22 36.15
C ALA A 685 -2.31 -28.52 36.40
N VAL A 686 -1.79 -29.42 37.24
CA VAL A 686 -2.46 -30.68 37.61
C VAL A 686 -3.75 -30.44 38.40
N PRO A 687 -3.74 -29.71 39.55
CA PRO A 687 -4.97 -29.41 40.28
C PRO A 687 -5.94 -28.54 39.46
N THR A 688 -5.47 -27.64 38.60
CA THR A 688 -6.34 -26.90 37.66
C THR A 688 -7.04 -27.86 36.67
N LEU A 689 -6.34 -28.83 36.07
CA LEU A 689 -6.98 -29.88 35.26
C LEU A 689 -7.95 -30.74 36.09
N GLY A 690 -7.61 -31.00 37.35
CA GLY A 690 -8.48 -31.65 38.33
C GLY A 690 -9.79 -30.88 38.53
N LEU A 691 -9.73 -29.56 38.74
CA LEU A 691 -10.92 -28.69 38.81
C LEU A 691 -11.72 -28.72 37.49
N GLY A 692 -11.03 -28.83 36.35
CA GLY A 692 -11.62 -29.07 35.03
C GLY A 692 -12.44 -30.36 34.96
N ALA A 693 -11.86 -31.47 35.41
CA ALA A 693 -12.51 -32.78 35.48
C ALA A 693 -13.67 -32.79 36.47
N VAL A 694 -13.51 -32.18 37.65
CA VAL A 694 -14.59 -32.02 38.65
C VAL A 694 -15.75 -31.21 38.07
N SER A 695 -15.47 -30.11 37.37
CA SER A 695 -16.51 -29.30 36.71
C SER A 695 -17.28 -30.12 35.65
N LEU A 696 -16.57 -30.97 34.90
CA LEU A 696 -17.17 -31.86 33.90
C LEU A 696 -18.01 -32.98 34.53
N ALA A 697 -17.57 -33.52 35.66
CA ALA A 697 -18.33 -34.50 36.44
C ALA A 697 -19.59 -33.85 37.05
N LEU A 698 -19.47 -32.66 37.61
CA LEU A 698 -20.60 -31.89 38.14
C LEU A 698 -21.60 -31.53 37.04
N SER A 699 -21.15 -31.27 35.80
CA SER A 699 -22.06 -31.07 34.67
C SER A 699 -22.86 -32.34 34.36
N ALA A 700 -22.23 -33.51 34.47
CA ALA A 700 -22.88 -34.81 34.26
C ALA A 700 -23.93 -35.13 35.34
N ILE A 701 -23.63 -34.77 36.60
CA ILE A 701 -24.48 -35.07 37.77
C ILE A 701 -25.61 -34.03 37.89
N SER A 702 -25.26 -32.74 37.96
CA SER A 702 -26.20 -31.65 38.22
C SER A 702 -26.91 -31.16 36.96
N GLY A 703 -26.35 -31.40 35.76
CA GLY A 703 -26.98 -31.04 34.50
C GLY A 703 -28.28 -31.79 34.21
N ARG A 704 -28.49 -32.96 34.84
CA ARG A 704 -29.73 -33.73 34.74
C ARG A 704 -30.89 -33.08 35.50
N SER A 705 -30.63 -32.47 36.66
CA SER A 705 -31.64 -31.83 37.50
C SER A 705 -31.77 -30.32 37.26
N ARG A 706 -30.70 -29.66 36.79
CA ARG A 706 -30.65 -28.22 36.49
C ARG A 706 -29.97 -27.98 35.14
N PRO A 707 -30.69 -28.09 34.01
CA PRO A 707 -30.09 -28.01 32.67
C PRO A 707 -29.40 -26.66 32.40
N ALA A 708 -29.84 -25.57 33.03
CA ALA A 708 -29.24 -24.24 32.90
C ALA A 708 -27.80 -24.13 33.45
N VAL A 709 -27.36 -25.09 34.29
CA VAL A 709 -26.04 -25.10 34.94
C VAL A 709 -24.99 -25.84 34.10
N ALA A 710 -25.40 -26.83 33.30
CA ALA A 710 -24.49 -27.67 32.53
C ALA A 710 -23.60 -26.89 31.53
N PRO A 711 -24.13 -25.91 30.75
CA PRO A 711 -23.29 -25.11 29.85
C PRO A 711 -22.21 -24.32 30.59
N ALA A 712 -22.54 -23.73 31.75
CA ALA A 712 -21.59 -22.95 32.54
C ALA A 712 -20.44 -23.83 33.07
N LEU A 713 -20.75 -25.06 33.50
CA LEU A 713 -19.74 -26.02 33.94
C LEU A 713 -18.88 -26.57 32.80
N HIS A 714 -19.45 -26.79 31.61
CA HIS A 714 -18.65 -27.13 30.42
C HIS A 714 -17.67 -26.00 30.07
N THR A 715 -18.14 -24.74 30.05
CA THR A 715 -17.26 -23.59 29.84
C THR A 715 -16.15 -23.52 30.89
N LEU A 716 -16.49 -23.78 32.16
CA LEU A 716 -15.50 -23.79 33.24
C LEU A 716 -14.45 -24.90 33.07
N THR A 717 -14.85 -26.10 32.64
CA THR A 717 -13.92 -27.18 32.27
C THR A 717 -12.95 -26.73 31.18
N LEU A 718 -13.42 -26.04 30.15
CA LEU A 718 -12.57 -25.53 29.07
C LEU A 718 -11.64 -24.41 29.55
N ILE A 719 -12.13 -23.51 30.42
CA ILE A 719 -11.31 -22.45 31.02
C ILE A 719 -10.18 -23.06 31.84
N TYR A 720 -10.46 -24.06 32.67
CA TYR A 720 -9.44 -24.74 33.46
C TYR A 720 -8.46 -25.53 32.61
N ALA A 721 -8.93 -26.23 31.58
CA ALA A 721 -8.03 -26.90 30.62
C ALA A 721 -7.10 -25.89 29.93
N GLY A 722 -7.64 -24.76 29.47
CA GLY A 722 -6.85 -23.68 28.87
C GLY A 722 -5.87 -23.03 29.85
N LEU A 723 -6.31 -22.76 31.08
CA LEU A 723 -5.49 -22.18 32.14
C LEU A 723 -4.33 -23.12 32.51
N ALA A 724 -4.57 -24.41 32.65
CA ALA A 724 -3.52 -25.39 32.91
C ALA A 724 -2.46 -25.41 31.81
N LEU A 725 -2.87 -25.30 30.53
CA LEU A 725 -1.92 -25.17 29.42
C LEU A 725 -1.15 -23.84 29.46
N ALA A 726 -1.78 -22.75 29.88
CA ALA A 726 -1.13 -21.45 30.02
C ALA A 726 -0.11 -21.45 31.17
N LEU A 727 -0.42 -22.08 32.30
CA LEU A 727 0.45 -22.16 33.47
C LEU A 727 1.77 -22.90 33.19
N ARG A 728 1.79 -23.81 32.21
CA ARG A 728 3.00 -24.51 31.75
C ARG A 728 3.64 -23.91 30.51
N ALA A 729 3.15 -22.80 29.96
CA ALA A 729 3.46 -22.36 28.60
C ALA A 729 4.96 -22.15 28.31
N TYR A 730 5.77 -21.87 29.34
CA TYR A 730 7.22 -21.66 29.23
C TYR A 730 8.06 -22.82 29.77
N THR A 731 7.44 -23.96 30.04
CA THR A 731 8.10 -25.12 30.63
C THR A 731 7.76 -26.36 29.82
N ALA A 732 8.79 -27.03 29.28
CA ALA A 732 8.66 -28.34 28.68
C ALA A 732 9.38 -29.34 29.59
N THR A 733 8.65 -30.35 30.06
CA THR A 733 9.19 -31.43 30.90
C THR A 733 8.71 -32.77 30.36
N ALA A 734 9.19 -33.87 30.94
CA ALA A 734 8.71 -35.22 30.59
C ALA A 734 7.19 -35.40 30.78
N TRP A 735 6.54 -34.52 31.55
CA TRP A 735 5.13 -34.60 31.90
C TRP A 735 4.24 -33.58 31.16
N THR A 736 4.80 -32.54 30.54
CA THR A 736 3.98 -31.46 29.97
C THR A 736 3.19 -31.91 28.75
N GLY A 737 3.76 -32.79 27.92
CA GLY A 737 3.03 -33.46 26.84
C GLY A 737 1.81 -34.24 27.33
N TRP A 738 1.92 -34.92 28.48
CA TRP A 738 0.79 -35.60 29.12
C TRP A 738 -0.28 -34.63 29.63
N LEU A 739 0.10 -33.46 30.16
CA LEU A 739 -0.84 -32.41 30.54
C LEU A 739 -1.63 -31.90 29.31
N VAL A 740 -0.97 -31.78 28.14
CA VAL A 740 -1.65 -31.43 26.88
C VAL A 740 -2.67 -32.49 26.49
N ILE A 741 -2.30 -33.77 26.59
CA ILE A 741 -3.19 -34.88 26.26
C ILE A 741 -4.40 -34.88 27.20
N VAL A 742 -4.22 -34.70 28.51
CA VAL A 742 -5.35 -34.63 29.47
C VAL A 742 -6.26 -33.43 29.16
N ALA A 743 -5.70 -32.25 28.88
CA ALA A 743 -6.48 -31.09 28.46
C ALA A 743 -7.25 -31.34 27.15
N ALA A 744 -6.61 -32.00 26.18
CA ALA A 744 -7.22 -32.40 24.91
C ALA A 744 -8.38 -33.37 25.12
N LEU A 745 -8.25 -34.33 26.05
CA LEU A 745 -9.32 -35.29 26.38
C LEU A 745 -10.52 -34.59 27.06
N LEU A 746 -10.29 -33.64 27.97
CA LEU A 746 -11.36 -32.83 28.56
C LEU A 746 -12.10 -32.01 27.49
N LEU A 747 -11.35 -31.37 26.57
CA LEU A 747 -11.92 -30.63 25.46
C LEU A 747 -12.69 -31.55 24.48
N LEU A 748 -12.17 -32.75 24.21
CA LEU A 748 -12.80 -33.75 23.36
C LEU A 748 -14.14 -34.19 23.95
N GLU A 749 -14.19 -34.49 25.24
CA GLU A 749 -15.41 -34.94 25.91
C GLU A 749 -16.47 -33.83 25.98
N VAL A 750 -16.06 -32.57 26.23
CA VAL A 750 -16.96 -31.41 26.11
C VAL A 750 -17.47 -31.27 24.67
N GLY A 751 -16.60 -31.37 23.66
CA GLY A 751 -16.97 -31.29 22.25
C GLY A 751 -17.89 -32.42 21.78
N ARG A 752 -17.73 -33.62 22.35
CA ARG A 752 -18.61 -34.76 22.12
C ARG A 752 -20.01 -34.55 22.72
N ARG A 753 -20.08 -34.05 23.96
CA ARG A 753 -21.36 -33.78 24.65
C ARG A 753 -22.14 -32.61 24.07
N THR A 754 -21.44 -31.58 23.61
CA THR A 754 -22.04 -30.36 23.02
C THR A 754 -22.21 -30.44 21.51
N GLN A 755 -21.70 -31.51 20.88
CA GLN A 755 -21.70 -31.72 19.42
C GLN A 755 -21.01 -30.60 18.62
N THR A 756 -20.10 -29.83 19.24
CA THR A 756 -19.39 -28.74 18.58
C THR A 756 -18.16 -29.25 17.82
N ALA A 757 -18.17 -29.15 16.49
CA ALA A 757 -17.06 -29.56 15.64
C ALA A 757 -15.75 -28.83 15.98
N LEU A 758 -15.80 -27.53 16.29
CA LEU A 758 -14.61 -26.74 16.65
C LEU A 758 -13.87 -27.33 17.87
N ALA A 759 -14.59 -27.71 18.92
CA ALA A 759 -13.97 -28.30 20.11
C ALA A 759 -13.33 -29.66 19.81
N ARG A 760 -13.97 -30.49 18.99
CA ARG A 760 -13.38 -31.78 18.55
C ARG A 760 -12.12 -31.57 17.72
N TRP A 761 -12.13 -30.61 16.79
CA TRP A 761 -10.95 -30.27 15.98
C TRP A 761 -9.80 -29.73 16.81
N LEU A 762 -10.07 -28.81 17.74
CA LEU A 762 -9.06 -28.30 18.67
C LEU A 762 -8.53 -29.40 19.58
N ALA A 763 -9.38 -30.33 20.01
CA ALA A 763 -8.94 -31.48 20.80
C ALA A 763 -8.02 -32.42 20.00
N LEU A 764 -8.35 -32.74 18.74
CA LEU A 764 -7.47 -33.54 17.87
C LEU A 764 -6.13 -32.83 17.64
N GLY A 765 -6.15 -31.51 17.42
CA GLY A 765 -4.94 -30.70 17.30
C GLY A 765 -4.09 -30.71 18.57
N LEU A 766 -4.69 -30.50 19.74
CA LEU A 766 -3.97 -30.55 21.02
C LEU A 766 -3.44 -31.96 21.33
N LEU A 767 -4.17 -33.01 20.94
CA LEU A 767 -3.70 -34.38 21.08
C LEU A 767 -2.43 -34.60 20.25
N SER A 768 -2.40 -34.11 19.01
CA SER A 768 -1.19 -34.12 18.18
C SER A 768 -0.06 -33.30 18.80
N VAL A 769 -0.34 -32.09 19.28
CA VAL A 769 0.65 -31.24 19.96
C VAL A 769 1.25 -31.96 21.17
N GLY A 770 0.43 -32.64 21.97
CA GLY A 770 0.91 -33.42 23.11
C GLY A 770 1.88 -34.53 22.70
N TRP A 771 1.58 -35.27 21.63
CA TRP A 771 2.49 -36.28 21.09
C TRP A 771 3.78 -35.70 20.53
N TYR A 772 3.70 -34.60 19.77
CA TYR A 772 4.88 -33.89 19.29
C TYR A 772 5.73 -33.38 20.45
N GLU A 773 5.12 -32.79 21.48
CA GLU A 773 5.82 -32.25 22.64
C GLU A 773 6.56 -33.35 23.41
N LEU A 774 5.97 -34.54 23.57
CA LEU A 774 6.64 -35.69 24.18
C LEU A 774 7.89 -36.10 23.41
N VAL A 775 7.80 -36.18 22.07
CA VAL A 775 8.94 -36.56 21.21
C VAL A 775 10.01 -35.47 21.17
N ILE A 776 9.61 -34.21 21.02
CA ILE A 776 10.50 -33.04 21.04
C ILE A 776 11.25 -32.97 22.37
N TYR A 777 10.56 -33.20 23.50
CA TYR A 777 11.21 -33.20 24.80
C TYR A 777 12.31 -34.26 24.88
N GLN A 778 12.03 -35.49 24.45
CA GLN A 778 13.05 -36.56 24.42
C GLN A 778 14.23 -36.22 23.52
N MET A 779 13.97 -35.61 22.35
CA MET A 779 15.02 -35.15 21.45
C MET A 779 15.89 -34.06 22.09
N LEU A 780 15.30 -33.11 22.81
CA LEU A 780 16.02 -32.07 23.55
C LEU A 780 16.88 -32.61 24.70
N GLN A 781 16.57 -33.80 25.24
CA GLN A 781 17.39 -34.45 26.26
C GLN A 781 18.58 -35.23 25.68
N SER A 782 18.54 -35.59 24.40
CA SER A 782 19.64 -36.30 23.75
C SER A 782 20.83 -35.38 23.44
N SER A 783 22.07 -35.83 23.71
CA SER A 783 23.27 -35.09 23.36
C SER A 783 23.77 -35.48 21.96
N GLY A 784 23.63 -34.58 20.99
CA GLY A 784 24.11 -34.75 19.61
C GLY A 784 23.06 -35.29 18.63
N GLY A 785 23.06 -34.72 17.41
CA GLY A 785 22.17 -35.07 16.30
C GLY A 785 22.09 -33.94 15.27
N ALA A 786 22.04 -34.27 13.97
CA ALA A 786 21.88 -33.26 12.93
C ALA A 786 20.45 -32.68 12.96
N ALA A 787 20.29 -31.38 12.69
CA ALA A 787 18.97 -30.75 12.59
C ALA A 787 18.06 -31.45 11.55
N ALA A 788 18.66 -32.06 10.54
CA ALA A 788 17.97 -32.89 9.55
C ALA A 788 17.33 -34.14 10.18
N ASP A 789 18.01 -34.82 11.10
CA ASP A 789 17.49 -36.02 11.79
C ASP A 789 16.29 -35.66 12.68
N ALA A 790 16.33 -34.48 13.31
CA ALA A 790 15.20 -33.99 14.10
C ALA A 790 13.94 -33.79 13.24
N LEU A 791 14.08 -33.20 12.05
CA LEU A 791 12.96 -33.01 11.12
C LEU A 791 12.44 -34.35 10.57
N LEU A 792 13.32 -35.33 10.33
CA LEU A 792 12.91 -36.69 9.94
C LEU A 792 12.07 -37.38 11.02
N VAL A 793 12.50 -37.30 12.29
CA VAL A 793 11.75 -37.89 13.41
C VAL A 793 10.36 -37.26 13.53
N LEU A 794 10.26 -35.93 13.42
CA LEU A 794 8.97 -35.23 13.47
C LEU A 794 8.08 -35.54 12.25
N ALA A 795 8.67 -35.69 11.06
CA ALA A 795 7.94 -36.17 9.87
C ALA A 795 7.44 -37.61 10.08
N GLY A 796 8.20 -38.45 10.77
CA GLY A 796 7.81 -39.79 11.18
C GLY A 796 6.63 -39.79 12.15
N VAL A 797 6.61 -38.89 13.14
CA VAL A 797 5.45 -38.69 14.03
C VAL A 797 4.22 -38.26 13.22
N ALA A 798 4.39 -37.36 12.25
CA ALA A 798 3.31 -36.92 11.37
C ALA A 798 2.74 -38.10 10.56
N ALA A 799 3.61 -38.90 9.94
CA ALA A 799 3.23 -40.08 9.17
C ALA A 799 2.54 -41.15 10.06
N LEU A 800 2.99 -41.32 11.30
CA LEU A 800 2.38 -42.24 12.26
C LEU A 800 0.96 -41.77 12.65
N ILE A 801 0.78 -40.50 13.02
CA ILE A 801 -0.54 -39.94 13.34
C ILE A 801 -1.47 -40.05 12.13
N MET A 802 -0.98 -39.70 10.94
CA MET A 802 -1.70 -39.87 9.67
C MET A 802 -2.18 -41.32 9.50
N ALA A 803 -1.29 -42.30 9.65
CA ALA A 803 -1.61 -43.71 9.50
C ALA A 803 -2.63 -44.19 10.53
N VAL A 804 -2.41 -43.87 11.82
CA VAL A 804 -3.31 -44.25 12.92
C VAL A 804 -4.70 -43.66 12.71
N TYR A 805 -4.82 -42.36 12.42
CA TYR A 805 -6.12 -41.72 12.20
C TYR A 805 -6.82 -42.31 10.97
N ARG A 806 -6.09 -42.56 9.88
CA ARG A 806 -6.69 -43.14 8.68
C ARG A 806 -7.18 -44.58 8.90
N LEU A 807 -6.39 -45.43 9.58
CA LEU A 807 -6.72 -46.84 9.82
C LEU A 807 -7.80 -47.01 10.90
N ALA A 808 -7.77 -46.18 11.94
CA ALA A 808 -8.71 -46.26 13.07
C ALA A 808 -10.01 -45.47 12.86
N ALA A 809 -10.12 -44.63 11.82
CA ALA A 809 -11.25 -43.71 11.61
C ALA A 809 -12.63 -44.39 11.77
N GLY A 810 -12.83 -45.54 11.11
CA GLY A 810 -14.11 -46.27 11.16
C GLY A 810 -14.37 -47.00 12.49
N GLN A 811 -13.35 -47.25 13.31
CA GLN A 811 -13.53 -47.83 14.65
C GLN A 811 -13.82 -46.75 15.70
N LEU A 812 -13.13 -45.61 15.61
CA LEU A 812 -13.29 -44.48 16.52
C LEU A 812 -14.65 -43.79 16.35
N ASP A 813 -15.16 -43.72 15.11
CA ASP A 813 -16.52 -43.25 14.84
C ASP A 813 -17.56 -44.12 15.56
N ARG A 814 -17.46 -45.44 15.39
CA ARG A 814 -18.40 -46.40 16.00
C ARG A 814 -18.34 -46.44 17.53
N ARG A 815 -17.16 -46.34 18.14
CA ARG A 815 -16.99 -46.51 19.60
C ARG A 815 -17.09 -45.22 20.40
N LEU A 816 -16.60 -44.11 19.86
CA LEU A 816 -16.50 -42.83 20.56
C LEU A 816 -17.39 -41.74 19.94
N GLY A 817 -18.06 -42.01 18.82
CA GLY A 817 -18.90 -41.04 18.12
C GLY A 817 -18.11 -39.90 17.49
N LEU A 818 -16.86 -40.14 17.07
CA LEU A 818 -16.00 -39.17 16.40
C LEU A 818 -16.18 -39.27 14.88
N PRO A 819 -16.71 -38.23 14.20
CA PRO A 819 -17.05 -38.34 12.79
C PRO A 819 -15.86 -38.80 11.94
N GLN A 820 -16.05 -39.86 11.14
CA GLN A 820 -15.02 -40.40 10.27
C GLN A 820 -14.37 -39.33 9.37
N GLY A 821 -15.16 -38.37 8.89
CA GLY A 821 -14.69 -37.26 8.06
C GLY A 821 -13.66 -36.37 8.77
N GLU A 822 -13.86 -36.07 10.06
CA GLU A 822 -12.92 -35.24 10.85
C GLU A 822 -11.57 -35.96 11.01
N LEU A 823 -11.57 -37.26 11.27
CA LEU A 823 -10.36 -38.08 11.42
C LEU A 823 -9.60 -38.23 10.10
N VAL A 824 -10.30 -38.39 8.97
CA VAL A 824 -9.69 -38.46 7.64
C VAL A 824 -9.03 -37.14 7.26
N TRP A 825 -9.70 -36.01 7.50
CA TRP A 825 -9.11 -34.69 7.28
C TRP A 825 -7.91 -34.42 8.20
N ALA A 826 -7.97 -34.87 9.46
CA ALA A 826 -6.83 -34.78 10.36
C ALA A 826 -5.65 -35.61 9.83
N ALA A 827 -5.89 -36.78 9.25
CA ALA A 827 -4.84 -37.55 8.58
C ALA A 827 -4.25 -36.81 7.37
N HIS A 828 -5.07 -36.17 6.53
CA HIS A 828 -4.59 -35.35 5.41
C HIS A 828 -3.71 -34.17 5.87
N LEU A 829 -4.07 -33.54 6.98
CA LEU A 829 -3.27 -32.46 7.55
C LEU A 829 -1.90 -32.96 8.04
N HIS A 830 -1.85 -34.12 8.68
CA HIS A 830 -0.58 -34.70 9.14
C HIS A 830 0.28 -35.24 7.99
N TRP A 831 -0.33 -35.71 6.89
CA TRP A 831 0.40 -35.93 5.65
C TRP A 831 1.08 -34.63 5.19
N LEU A 832 0.35 -33.52 5.08
CA LEU A 832 0.90 -32.24 4.66
C LEU A 832 2.02 -31.75 5.60
N ILE A 833 1.83 -31.85 6.91
CA ILE A 833 2.85 -31.49 7.91
C ILE A 833 4.11 -32.35 7.70
N GLY A 834 3.95 -33.67 7.54
CA GLY A 834 5.06 -34.58 7.27
C GLY A 834 5.82 -34.19 6.01
N SER A 835 5.12 -33.91 4.91
CA SER A 835 5.71 -33.51 3.64
C SER A 835 6.44 -32.17 3.72
N LEU A 836 5.91 -31.20 4.46
CA LEU A 836 6.56 -29.91 4.69
C LEU A 836 7.81 -30.05 5.57
N LEU A 837 7.79 -30.90 6.60
CA LEU A 837 8.96 -31.20 7.42
C LEU A 837 10.06 -31.87 6.60
N MET A 838 9.69 -32.82 5.73
CA MET A 838 10.61 -33.43 4.78
C MET A 838 11.20 -32.38 3.82
N LEU A 839 10.39 -31.51 3.24
CA LEU A 839 10.88 -30.43 2.38
C LEU A 839 11.81 -29.46 3.12
N GLY A 840 11.47 -29.09 4.36
CA GLY A 840 12.26 -28.22 5.20
C GLY A 840 13.65 -28.79 5.51
N GLY A 841 13.73 -30.10 5.78
CA GLY A 841 15.03 -30.76 5.98
C GLY A 841 15.87 -30.82 4.70
N ALA A 842 15.23 -30.93 3.53
CA ALA A 842 15.93 -30.97 2.24
C ALA A 842 16.57 -29.62 1.89
N ILE A 843 15.84 -28.51 2.12
CA ILE A 843 16.29 -27.16 1.75
C ILE A 843 17.20 -26.54 2.82
N GLY A 844 16.86 -26.72 4.10
CA GLY A 844 17.48 -25.98 5.20
C GLY A 844 18.72 -26.61 5.81
N SER A 845 18.82 -27.95 5.79
CA SER A 845 19.83 -28.68 6.59
C SER A 845 20.64 -29.69 5.78
N SER A 846 20.39 -29.83 4.48
CA SER A 846 20.98 -30.85 3.59
C SER A 846 20.93 -32.27 4.15
N PHE A 847 19.97 -33.08 3.69
CA PHE A 847 19.85 -34.48 4.12
C PHE A 847 21.06 -35.37 3.80
N ALA A 848 22.10 -34.86 3.11
CA ALA A 848 23.36 -35.56 2.94
C ALA A 848 24.11 -35.79 4.28
N GLU A 849 23.84 -34.99 5.31
CA GLU A 849 24.46 -35.09 6.64
C GLU A 849 23.59 -35.84 7.67
N ALA A 850 22.40 -36.31 7.27
CA ALA A 850 21.45 -36.99 8.15
C ALA A 850 21.87 -38.44 8.42
N THR A 851 22.01 -38.82 9.69
CA THR A 851 22.34 -40.19 10.09
C THR A 851 21.17 -41.17 9.92
N LEU A 852 19.94 -40.65 9.91
CA LEU A 852 18.70 -41.41 9.76
C LEU A 852 18.15 -41.41 8.32
N GLY A 853 19.01 -41.24 7.31
CA GLY A 853 18.60 -41.15 5.90
C GLY A 853 17.71 -42.29 5.40
N TRP A 854 17.95 -43.53 5.85
CA TRP A 854 17.10 -44.70 5.52
C TRP A 854 15.68 -44.58 6.05
N LEU A 855 15.53 -44.08 7.28
CA LEU A 855 14.22 -43.79 7.87
C LEU A 855 13.53 -42.67 7.08
N GLY A 856 14.28 -41.65 6.66
CA GLY A 856 13.76 -40.57 5.81
C GLY A 856 13.24 -41.07 4.45
N LEU A 857 13.93 -42.02 3.81
CA LEU A 857 13.47 -42.62 2.56
C LEU A 857 12.18 -43.43 2.73
N ALA A 858 12.06 -44.15 3.86
CA ALA A 858 10.85 -44.90 4.21
C ALA A 858 9.66 -43.98 4.52
N ILE A 859 9.87 -42.89 5.26
CA ILE A 859 8.84 -41.88 5.55
C ILE A 859 8.39 -41.20 4.25
N ALA A 860 9.33 -40.75 3.42
CA ALA A 860 9.02 -40.14 2.13
C ALA A 860 8.25 -41.11 1.21
N ALA A 861 8.62 -42.39 1.18
CA ALA A 861 7.87 -43.41 0.44
C ALA A 861 6.45 -43.57 1.00
N ALA A 862 6.27 -43.59 2.32
CA ALA A 862 4.95 -43.68 2.95
C ALA A 862 4.05 -42.48 2.60
N LEU A 863 4.60 -41.26 2.56
CA LEU A 863 3.88 -40.04 2.16
C LEU A 863 3.48 -40.07 0.67
N VAL A 864 4.40 -40.47 -0.21
CA VAL A 864 4.12 -40.64 -1.66
C VAL A 864 3.03 -41.67 -1.88
N LEU A 865 3.15 -42.84 -1.25
CA LEU A 865 2.15 -43.91 -1.35
C LEU A 865 0.80 -43.49 -0.80
N TYR A 866 0.79 -42.74 0.31
CA TYR A 866 -0.44 -42.18 0.86
C TYR A 866 -1.12 -41.24 -0.15
N ALA A 867 -0.40 -40.26 -0.71
CA ALA A 867 -0.96 -39.32 -1.69
C ALA A 867 -1.48 -40.03 -2.94
N LEU A 868 -0.70 -40.96 -3.51
CA LEU A 868 -1.12 -41.78 -4.66
C LEU A 868 -2.33 -42.68 -4.35
N SER A 869 -2.44 -43.19 -3.12
CA SER A 869 -3.60 -43.97 -2.68
C SER A 869 -4.87 -43.11 -2.58
N GLN A 870 -4.76 -41.86 -2.11
CA GLN A 870 -5.90 -40.93 -2.08
C GLN A 870 -6.36 -40.53 -3.49
N GLY A 871 -5.43 -40.50 -4.46
CA GLY A 871 -5.74 -40.27 -5.88
C GLY A 871 -6.44 -41.44 -6.59
N ARG A 872 -6.58 -42.62 -5.95
CA ARG A 872 -7.09 -43.86 -6.56
C ARG A 872 -8.57 -44.16 -6.27
N LEU A 873 -9.43 -43.14 -6.27
CA LEU A 873 -10.85 -43.29 -5.91
C LEU A 873 -11.78 -43.20 -7.15
N ARG A 874 -12.87 -43.99 -7.16
CA ARG A 874 -13.95 -43.90 -8.16
C ARG A 874 -15.22 -43.35 -7.49
N PRO A 875 -16.01 -42.46 -8.15
CA PRO A 875 -15.86 -41.89 -9.50
C PRO A 875 -14.85 -40.72 -9.59
N PRO A 876 -14.46 -40.26 -10.81
CA PRO A 876 -13.47 -39.20 -11.01
C PRO A 876 -13.89 -37.87 -10.38
N ASN A 877 -13.02 -37.28 -9.55
CA ASN A 877 -13.22 -35.96 -8.93
C ASN A 877 -11.96 -35.11 -9.18
N PRO A 878 -12.06 -33.80 -9.50
CA PRO A 878 -10.90 -32.93 -9.66
C PRO A 878 -9.90 -32.95 -8.48
N VAL A 879 -10.35 -33.25 -7.26
CA VAL A 879 -9.45 -33.41 -6.09
C VAL A 879 -8.48 -34.59 -6.25
N GLN A 880 -8.81 -35.60 -7.06
CA GLN A 880 -7.93 -36.73 -7.35
C GLN A 880 -6.72 -36.31 -8.18
N ASP A 881 -6.90 -35.40 -9.15
CA ASP A 881 -5.80 -34.84 -9.92
C ASP A 881 -4.79 -34.20 -8.96
N THR A 882 -5.27 -33.44 -7.97
CA THR A 882 -4.44 -32.77 -6.95
C THR A 882 -3.63 -33.77 -6.13
N TRP A 883 -4.24 -34.85 -5.65
CA TRP A 883 -3.54 -35.89 -4.87
C TRP A 883 -2.47 -36.62 -5.70
N VAL A 884 -2.76 -36.92 -6.97
CA VAL A 884 -1.76 -37.53 -7.85
C VAL A 884 -0.62 -36.54 -8.16
N TYR A 885 -0.92 -35.26 -8.45
CA TYR A 885 0.14 -34.25 -8.60
C TYR A 885 1.00 -34.12 -7.34
N ALA A 886 0.39 -34.09 -6.17
CA ALA A 886 1.12 -34.02 -4.90
C ALA A 886 2.06 -35.22 -4.71
N GLY A 887 1.56 -36.44 -4.92
CA GLY A 887 2.39 -37.65 -4.82
C GLY A 887 3.52 -37.69 -5.86
N LEU A 888 3.30 -37.17 -7.07
CA LEU A 888 4.33 -37.10 -8.12
C LEU A 888 5.39 -36.03 -7.82
N VAL A 889 5.01 -34.91 -7.21
CA VAL A 889 5.98 -33.89 -6.74
C VAL A 889 6.80 -34.45 -5.58
N GLU A 890 6.17 -35.12 -4.62
CA GLU A 890 6.87 -35.81 -3.54
C GLU A 890 7.80 -36.91 -4.05
N LEU A 891 7.45 -37.59 -5.15
CA LEU A 891 8.32 -38.58 -5.78
C LEU A 891 9.60 -37.96 -6.35
N ILE A 892 9.55 -36.72 -6.87
CA ILE A 892 10.75 -35.97 -7.27
C ILE A 892 11.60 -35.63 -6.03
N GLY A 893 10.96 -35.23 -4.93
CA GLY A 893 11.64 -35.01 -3.65
C GLY A 893 12.27 -36.29 -3.08
N TRP A 894 11.59 -37.42 -3.20
CA TRP A 894 12.10 -38.75 -2.83
C TRP A 894 13.31 -39.12 -3.68
N PHE A 895 13.30 -38.85 -4.99
CA PHE A 895 14.46 -39.04 -5.86
C PHE A 895 15.63 -38.14 -5.44
N ALA A 896 15.38 -36.86 -5.16
CA ALA A 896 16.42 -35.93 -4.72
C ALA A 896 17.07 -36.39 -3.40
N LEU A 897 16.25 -36.83 -2.43
CA LEU A 897 16.73 -37.41 -1.17
C LEU A 897 17.53 -38.70 -1.40
N GLY A 898 17.02 -39.61 -2.23
CA GLY A 898 17.74 -40.83 -2.60
C GLY A 898 19.10 -40.50 -3.23
N ARG A 899 19.13 -39.58 -4.19
CA ARG A 899 20.37 -39.13 -4.82
C ARG A 899 21.34 -38.51 -3.81
N SER A 900 20.89 -37.71 -2.84
CA SER A 900 21.78 -37.14 -1.82
C SER A 900 22.37 -38.19 -0.87
N LEU A 901 21.62 -39.26 -0.56
CA LEU A 901 22.08 -40.35 0.29
C LEU A 901 23.02 -41.32 -0.44
N PHE A 902 22.78 -41.58 -1.73
CA PHE A 902 23.61 -42.46 -2.56
C PHE A 902 24.62 -41.63 -3.39
N THR A 903 25.68 -41.15 -2.76
CA THR A 903 26.72 -40.33 -3.42
C THR A 903 27.38 -41.02 -4.61
N ALA A 904 27.49 -42.36 -4.61
CA ALA A 904 28.01 -43.15 -5.72
C ALA A 904 27.22 -42.96 -7.03
N LEU A 905 25.94 -42.56 -6.96
CA LEU A 905 25.13 -42.26 -8.14
C LEU A 905 25.46 -40.90 -8.79
N GLY A 906 26.39 -40.12 -8.21
CA GLY A 906 26.82 -38.84 -8.76
C GLY A 906 27.55 -38.91 -10.09
N ILE A 907 28.07 -40.08 -10.45
CA ILE A 907 28.65 -40.33 -11.78
C ILE A 907 27.61 -40.05 -12.89
N PHE A 908 26.32 -40.15 -12.59
CA PHE A 908 25.22 -39.91 -13.52
C PHE A 908 24.61 -38.50 -13.43
N ASP A 909 25.17 -37.56 -12.66
CA ASP A 909 24.58 -36.21 -12.46
C ASP A 909 24.29 -35.47 -13.77
N ASN A 910 25.26 -35.53 -14.68
CA ASN A 910 25.10 -34.98 -16.02
C ASN A 910 24.06 -35.74 -16.85
N TRP A 911 23.77 -37.01 -16.56
CA TRP A 911 22.94 -37.90 -17.37
C TRP A 911 21.55 -38.17 -16.81
N TRP A 912 21.23 -37.78 -15.57
CA TRP A 912 19.91 -38.03 -14.96
C TRP A 912 18.75 -37.40 -15.75
N GLY A 913 18.97 -36.27 -16.41
CA GLY A 913 18.01 -35.69 -17.36
C GLY A 913 17.70 -36.60 -18.56
N VAL A 914 18.69 -37.35 -19.04
CA VAL A 914 18.53 -38.34 -20.12
C VAL A 914 17.76 -39.56 -19.64
N VAL A 915 18.09 -40.06 -18.44
CA VAL A 915 17.35 -41.16 -17.81
C VAL A 915 15.89 -40.77 -17.59
N ALA A 916 15.65 -39.55 -17.13
CA ALA A 916 14.31 -39.01 -16.95
C ALA A 916 13.52 -38.93 -18.27
N CYS A 917 14.15 -38.53 -19.38
CA CYS A 917 13.54 -38.59 -20.71
C CYS A 917 13.12 -40.03 -21.06
N ALA A 918 13.96 -41.03 -20.79
CA ALA A 918 13.66 -42.43 -21.06
C ALA A 918 12.49 -42.95 -20.21
N VAL A 919 12.41 -42.58 -18.94
CA VAL A 919 11.30 -42.95 -18.03
C VAL A 919 10.00 -42.21 -18.38
N ALA A 920 10.10 -40.96 -18.85
CA ALA A 920 8.94 -40.16 -19.21
C ALA A 920 8.12 -40.76 -20.36
N VAL A 921 8.76 -41.44 -21.32
CA VAL A 921 8.08 -42.06 -22.47
C VAL A 921 7.02 -43.10 -22.04
N PRO A 922 7.35 -44.17 -21.30
CA PRO A 922 6.34 -45.13 -20.84
C PRO A 922 5.33 -44.49 -19.89
N VAL A 923 5.74 -43.56 -19.00
CA VAL A 923 4.81 -42.86 -18.10
C VAL A 923 3.77 -42.05 -18.87
N TYR A 924 4.13 -41.46 -20.01
CA TYR A 924 3.21 -40.71 -20.87
C TYR A 924 2.17 -41.62 -21.55
N TRP A 925 2.56 -42.86 -21.89
CA TRP A 925 1.73 -43.82 -22.65
C TRP A 925 0.87 -44.76 -21.81
N LEU A 926 1.28 -45.10 -20.58
CA LEU A 926 0.55 -46.04 -19.74
C LEU A 926 -0.92 -45.63 -19.53
N PRO A 927 -1.87 -46.59 -19.54
CA PRO A 927 -3.30 -46.32 -19.40
C PRO A 927 -3.71 -46.13 -17.93
N TRP A 928 -3.15 -45.13 -17.24
CA TRP A 928 -3.39 -44.85 -15.81
C TRP A 928 -4.88 -44.82 -15.42
N ALA A 929 -5.74 -44.35 -16.33
CA ALA A 929 -7.20 -44.36 -16.17
C ALA A 929 -7.79 -45.75 -15.91
N THR A 930 -7.28 -46.81 -16.56
CA THR A 930 -7.79 -48.18 -16.35
C THR A 930 -7.35 -48.75 -15.00
N TRP A 931 -6.21 -48.30 -14.48
CA TRP A 931 -5.65 -48.71 -13.19
C TRP A 931 -6.25 -47.96 -11.98
N GLY A 932 -7.10 -46.97 -12.26
CA GLY A 932 -7.86 -46.23 -11.25
C GLY A 932 -7.30 -44.84 -10.91
N TRP A 933 -6.35 -44.32 -11.68
CA TRP A 933 -5.80 -42.97 -11.52
C TRP A 933 -6.19 -42.04 -12.67
N PRO A 934 -6.31 -40.72 -12.44
CA PRO A 934 -6.52 -39.75 -13.52
C PRO A 934 -5.34 -39.72 -14.51
N GLN A 935 -5.62 -39.69 -15.82
CA GLN A 935 -4.59 -39.73 -16.86
C GLN A 935 -3.77 -38.42 -16.98
N ARG A 936 -4.39 -37.28 -16.67
CA ARG A 936 -3.81 -35.96 -16.93
C ARG A 936 -2.54 -35.68 -16.10
N PRO A 937 -2.51 -35.91 -14.78
CA PRO A 937 -1.31 -35.63 -13.96
C PRO A 937 -0.07 -36.38 -14.42
N TRP A 938 -0.19 -37.68 -14.72
CA TRP A 938 0.92 -38.49 -15.20
C TRP A 938 1.49 -37.99 -16.53
N ARG A 939 0.62 -37.60 -17.49
CA ARG A 939 1.08 -37.03 -18.76
C ARG A 939 1.77 -35.69 -18.60
N VAL A 940 1.24 -34.80 -17.74
CA VAL A 940 1.86 -33.49 -17.49
C VAL A 940 3.21 -33.66 -16.79
N MET A 941 3.31 -34.55 -15.81
CA MET A 941 4.56 -34.85 -15.14
C MET A 941 5.58 -35.53 -16.05
N ALA A 942 5.17 -36.41 -16.97
CA ALA A 942 6.08 -36.94 -17.99
C ALA A 942 6.70 -35.84 -18.86
N VAL A 943 6.01 -34.71 -19.10
CA VAL A 943 6.60 -33.56 -19.79
C VAL A 943 7.55 -32.77 -18.88
N ALA A 944 7.20 -32.59 -17.61
CA ALA A 944 7.94 -31.72 -16.68
C ALA A 944 9.16 -32.38 -16.01
N VAL A 945 9.07 -33.66 -15.67
CA VAL A 945 10.08 -34.41 -14.90
C VAL A 945 11.46 -34.40 -15.56
N PRO A 946 11.63 -34.61 -16.88
CA PRO A 946 12.95 -34.54 -17.50
C PRO A 946 13.66 -33.19 -17.32
N LEU A 947 12.92 -32.08 -17.43
CA LEU A 947 13.46 -30.74 -17.19
C LEU A 947 13.81 -30.51 -15.72
N ALA A 948 12.93 -30.94 -14.81
CA ALA A 948 13.12 -30.78 -13.37
C ALA A 948 14.34 -31.57 -12.86
N ILE A 949 14.47 -32.84 -13.26
CA ILE A 949 15.61 -33.67 -12.89
C ILE A 949 16.90 -33.10 -13.47
N ALA A 950 16.92 -32.70 -14.75
CA ALA A 950 18.10 -32.10 -15.36
C ALA A 950 18.51 -30.78 -14.67
N LEU A 951 17.55 -30.00 -14.16
CA LEU A 951 17.85 -28.78 -13.41
C LEU A 951 18.46 -29.11 -12.04
N ILE A 952 17.89 -30.07 -11.31
CA ILE A 952 18.31 -30.43 -9.95
C ILE A 952 19.69 -31.13 -9.94
N THR A 953 20.01 -31.90 -10.98
CA THR A 953 21.29 -32.64 -11.05
C THR A 953 22.39 -31.91 -11.84
N GLY A 954 22.19 -30.64 -12.21
CA GLY A 954 23.20 -29.86 -12.94
C GLY A 954 23.31 -30.15 -14.44
N GLY A 955 22.39 -30.92 -15.01
CA GLY A 955 22.34 -31.25 -16.44
C GLY A 955 22.24 -30.06 -17.39
N PHE A 956 21.84 -28.87 -16.92
CA PHE A 956 21.88 -27.63 -17.71
C PHE A 956 23.29 -27.07 -17.96
N GLY A 957 24.32 -27.61 -17.30
CA GLY A 957 25.73 -27.36 -17.66
C GLY A 957 26.29 -28.37 -18.66
N HIS A 958 25.55 -29.44 -18.98
CA HIS A 958 26.04 -30.55 -19.80
C HIS A 958 25.40 -30.53 -21.20
N ILE A 959 26.20 -30.17 -22.21
CA ILE A 959 25.75 -30.00 -23.60
C ILE A 959 25.02 -31.24 -24.16
N PRO A 960 25.53 -32.49 -24.01
CA PRO A 960 24.81 -33.68 -24.50
C PRO A 960 23.39 -33.83 -23.91
N THR A 961 23.21 -33.51 -22.63
CA THR A 961 21.93 -33.64 -21.93
C THR A 961 20.91 -32.63 -22.43
N LEU A 962 21.35 -31.38 -22.66
CA LEU A 962 20.52 -30.35 -23.27
C LEU A 962 20.09 -30.71 -24.70
N TRP A 963 20.96 -31.34 -25.49
CA TRP A 963 20.60 -31.82 -26.82
C TRP A 963 19.60 -32.97 -26.79
N VAL A 964 19.75 -33.92 -25.85
CA VAL A 964 18.77 -34.99 -25.67
C VAL A 964 17.42 -34.42 -25.20
N LEU A 965 17.40 -33.45 -24.28
CA LEU A 965 16.18 -32.74 -23.89
C LEU A 965 15.54 -31.99 -25.06
N ALA A 966 16.36 -31.29 -25.87
CA ALA A 966 15.89 -30.60 -27.06
C ALA A 966 15.26 -31.57 -28.06
N GLY A 967 15.89 -32.72 -28.30
CA GLY A 967 15.38 -33.81 -29.13
C GLY A 967 14.09 -34.41 -28.58
N PHE A 968 14.04 -34.70 -27.27
CA PHE A 968 12.86 -35.22 -26.58
C PHE A 968 11.66 -34.29 -26.72
N TYR A 969 11.81 -32.99 -26.43
CA TYR A 969 10.71 -32.02 -26.57
C TYR A 969 10.33 -31.77 -28.03
N GLY A 970 11.29 -31.84 -28.96
CA GLY A 970 11.01 -31.79 -30.39
C GLY A 970 10.17 -32.98 -30.86
N TRP A 971 10.56 -34.19 -30.47
CA TRP A 971 9.81 -35.42 -30.71
C TRP A 971 8.42 -35.37 -30.08
N LEU A 972 8.31 -34.92 -28.83
CA LEU A 972 7.04 -34.82 -28.13
C LEU A 972 6.11 -33.78 -28.76
N ALA A 973 6.63 -32.65 -29.24
CA ALA A 973 5.87 -31.65 -29.98
C ALA A 973 5.31 -32.20 -31.30
N TRP A 974 6.14 -32.96 -32.03
CA TRP A 974 5.74 -33.64 -33.25
C TRP A 974 4.67 -34.71 -33.00
N HIS A 975 4.91 -35.60 -32.05
CA HIS A 975 4.00 -36.72 -31.74
C HIS A 975 2.67 -36.27 -31.14
N SER A 976 2.67 -35.24 -30.28
CA SER A 976 1.45 -34.74 -29.64
C SER A 976 0.65 -33.75 -30.51
N GLY A 977 1.19 -33.31 -31.66
CA GLY A 977 0.61 -32.26 -32.50
C GLY A 977 0.57 -30.88 -31.83
N LYS A 978 1.16 -30.71 -30.64
CA LYS A 978 1.16 -29.46 -29.87
C LYS A 978 2.44 -28.69 -30.13
N ILE A 979 2.40 -27.83 -31.15
CA ILE A 979 3.58 -27.06 -31.58
C ILE A 979 4.22 -26.22 -30.46
N ARG A 980 3.44 -25.75 -29.47
CA ARG A 980 3.97 -24.97 -28.34
C ARG A 980 4.94 -25.75 -27.44
N VAL A 981 4.92 -27.09 -27.48
CA VAL A 981 5.92 -27.91 -26.77
C VAL A 981 7.32 -27.75 -27.39
N SER A 982 7.41 -27.38 -28.69
CA SER A 982 8.69 -27.11 -29.33
C SER A 982 9.40 -25.89 -28.73
N TYR A 983 8.72 -25.04 -27.97
CA TYR A 983 9.35 -23.91 -27.28
C TYR A 983 10.34 -24.39 -26.21
N LEU A 984 10.06 -25.53 -25.56
CA LEU A 984 11.01 -26.17 -24.64
C LEU A 984 12.22 -26.72 -25.38
N SER A 985 12.01 -27.25 -26.60
CA SER A 985 13.11 -27.70 -27.47
C SER A 985 14.04 -26.53 -27.86
N VAL A 986 13.46 -25.41 -28.31
CA VAL A 986 14.19 -24.19 -28.66
C VAL A 986 14.89 -23.59 -27.43
N LEU A 987 14.26 -23.63 -26.26
CA LEU A 987 14.87 -23.19 -25.01
C LEU A 987 16.11 -24.02 -24.68
N CYS A 988 16.01 -25.35 -24.69
CA CYS A 988 17.14 -26.24 -24.42
C CYS A 988 18.26 -26.06 -25.44
N ALA A 989 17.94 -25.88 -26.73
CA ALA A 989 18.92 -25.61 -27.78
C ALA A 989 19.62 -24.25 -27.62
N THR A 990 18.86 -23.19 -27.30
CA THR A 990 19.40 -21.83 -27.06
C THR A 990 20.34 -21.86 -25.85
N TRP A 991 19.94 -22.54 -24.78
CA TRP A 991 20.76 -22.70 -23.59
C TRP A 991 22.02 -23.52 -23.87
N ALA A 992 21.93 -24.60 -24.66
CA ALA A 992 23.09 -25.38 -25.08
C ALA A 992 24.12 -24.53 -25.85
N ILE A 993 23.65 -23.60 -26.69
CA ILE A 993 24.51 -22.65 -27.41
C ILE A 993 25.19 -21.68 -26.43
N TRP A 994 24.47 -21.12 -25.45
CA TRP A 994 25.08 -20.25 -24.44
C TRP A 994 26.11 -20.97 -23.57
N VAL A 995 25.83 -22.20 -23.14
CA VAL A 995 26.79 -23.04 -22.42
C VAL A 995 28.01 -23.32 -23.29
N TRP A 996 27.82 -23.60 -24.58
CA TRP A 996 28.92 -23.78 -25.52
C TRP A 996 29.76 -22.51 -25.72
N LEU A 997 29.14 -21.34 -25.86
CA LEU A 997 29.82 -20.03 -25.97
C LEU A 997 30.62 -19.73 -24.70
N GLY A 998 30.04 -19.94 -23.52
CA GLY A 998 30.70 -19.77 -22.24
C GLY A 998 31.89 -20.71 -22.06
N ASN A 999 31.72 -22.01 -22.37
CA ASN A 999 32.80 -23.01 -22.32
C ASN A 999 33.94 -22.71 -23.29
N ARG A 1000 33.70 -21.91 -24.34
CA ARG A 1000 34.71 -21.46 -25.32
C ARG A 1000 35.21 -20.04 -25.07
N SER A 1001 34.71 -19.35 -24.03
CA SER A 1001 35.11 -17.98 -23.66
C SER A 1001 34.96 -16.96 -24.80
N ILE A 1002 33.85 -17.02 -25.55
CA ILE A 1002 33.56 -16.09 -26.65
C ILE A 1002 32.82 -14.85 -26.11
N ASP A 1003 33.48 -13.69 -26.10
CA ASP A 1003 32.96 -12.40 -25.56
C ASP A 1003 32.40 -11.45 -26.63
N ASP A 1004 31.79 -12.00 -27.68
CA ASP A 1004 31.19 -11.22 -28.76
C ASP A 1004 29.71 -10.87 -28.44
N SER A 1005 29.39 -9.58 -28.30
CA SER A 1005 28.04 -9.11 -27.93
C SER A 1005 26.96 -9.54 -28.93
N LEU A 1006 27.31 -9.72 -30.21
CA LEU A 1006 26.38 -10.20 -31.23
C LEU A 1006 26.14 -11.72 -31.09
N ALA A 1007 27.18 -12.50 -30.82
CA ALA A 1007 27.10 -13.95 -30.61
C ALA A 1007 26.20 -14.32 -29.42
N TRP A 1008 26.18 -13.51 -28.35
CA TRP A 1008 25.30 -13.72 -27.19
C TRP A 1008 23.82 -13.40 -27.49
N VAL A 1009 23.56 -12.37 -28.31
CA VAL A 1009 22.20 -11.88 -28.63
C VAL A 1009 21.57 -12.66 -29.80
N LEU A 1010 22.37 -13.21 -30.71
CA LEU A 1010 21.91 -13.90 -31.92
C LEU A 1010 20.99 -15.11 -31.63
N PRO A 1011 21.31 -16.05 -30.72
CA PRO A 1011 20.44 -17.17 -30.38
C PRO A 1011 19.05 -16.72 -29.90
N LEU A 1012 18.99 -15.64 -29.11
CA LEU A 1012 17.73 -15.06 -28.63
C LEU A 1012 16.92 -14.43 -29.77
N GLY A 1013 17.56 -13.67 -30.65
CA GLY A 1013 16.93 -13.11 -31.83
C GLY A 1013 16.35 -14.19 -32.76
N LEU A 1014 17.09 -15.29 -32.97
CA LEU A 1014 16.65 -16.43 -33.76
C LEU A 1014 15.49 -17.20 -33.11
N ALA A 1015 15.51 -17.36 -31.78
CA ALA A 1015 14.39 -17.97 -31.04
C ALA A 1015 13.10 -17.14 -31.18
N LEU A 1016 13.19 -15.81 -31.08
CA LEU A 1016 12.04 -14.91 -31.30
C LEU A 1016 11.52 -14.98 -32.74
N LEU A 1017 12.42 -15.07 -33.73
CA LEU A 1017 12.05 -15.25 -35.14
C LEU A 1017 11.37 -16.61 -35.40
N TYR A 1018 11.85 -17.68 -34.75
CA TYR A 1018 11.21 -18.99 -34.80
C TYR A 1018 9.77 -18.94 -34.25
N ILE A 1019 9.57 -18.33 -33.07
CA ILE A 1019 8.23 -18.16 -32.48
C ILE A 1019 7.33 -17.33 -33.42
N ALA A 1020 7.85 -16.23 -33.97
CA ALA A 1020 7.13 -15.38 -34.92
C ALA A 1020 6.71 -16.13 -36.20
N GLN A 1021 7.45 -17.18 -36.56
CA GLN A 1021 7.22 -17.97 -37.77
C GLN A 1021 6.30 -19.17 -37.53
N VAL A 1022 6.36 -19.80 -36.36
CA VAL A 1022 5.75 -21.11 -36.10
C VAL A 1022 4.47 -21.03 -35.26
N ASP A 1023 4.28 -19.99 -34.42
CA ASP A 1023 3.11 -19.89 -33.54
C ASP A 1023 1.78 -19.80 -34.33
N PRO A 1024 0.79 -20.68 -34.07
CA PRO A 1024 -0.49 -20.69 -34.78
C PRO A 1024 -1.33 -19.42 -34.63
N ALA A 1025 -1.23 -18.71 -33.49
CA ALA A 1025 -1.96 -17.48 -33.25
C ALA A 1025 -1.37 -16.32 -34.07
N LEU A 1026 -0.04 -16.26 -34.21
CA LEU A 1026 0.65 -15.24 -35.01
C LEU A 1026 0.53 -15.47 -36.53
N LYS A 1027 0.16 -16.69 -36.97
CA LYS A 1027 -0.09 -16.98 -38.39
C LYS A 1027 -1.42 -16.39 -38.91
N ARG A 1028 -2.41 -16.17 -38.04
CA ARG A 1028 -3.73 -15.63 -38.39
C ARG A 1028 -3.65 -14.18 -38.91
N ALA A 1029 -4.62 -13.76 -39.71
CA ALA A 1029 -4.67 -12.42 -40.29
C ALA A 1029 -4.69 -11.30 -39.23
N GLU A 1030 -5.40 -11.53 -38.12
CA GLU A 1030 -5.45 -10.64 -36.94
C GLU A 1030 -4.08 -10.46 -36.27
N GLY A 1031 -3.22 -11.48 -36.33
CA GLY A 1031 -1.88 -11.47 -35.75
C GLY A 1031 -0.81 -10.85 -36.66
N LYS A 1032 -1.15 -10.36 -37.86
CA LYS A 1032 -0.17 -9.86 -38.85
C LYS A 1032 0.64 -8.68 -38.33
N GLU A 1033 0.01 -7.77 -37.59
CA GLU A 1033 0.68 -6.61 -37.00
C GLU A 1033 1.63 -7.05 -35.87
N GLN A 1034 1.18 -7.92 -34.97
CA GLN A 1034 2.00 -8.47 -33.88
C GLN A 1034 3.20 -9.26 -34.41
N ARG A 1035 2.99 -10.08 -35.45
CA ARG A 1035 4.06 -10.79 -36.15
C ARG A 1035 5.06 -9.85 -36.80
N HIS A 1036 4.59 -8.74 -37.40
CA HIS A 1036 5.46 -7.75 -38.00
C HIS A 1036 6.30 -7.02 -36.94
N TRP A 1037 5.69 -6.57 -35.84
CA TRP A 1037 6.41 -5.95 -34.75
C TRP A 1037 7.41 -6.89 -34.07
N LEU A 1038 7.05 -8.17 -33.85
CA LEU A 1038 7.97 -9.15 -33.27
C LEU A 1038 9.20 -9.39 -34.16
N ARG A 1039 9.01 -9.41 -35.49
CA ARG A 1039 10.13 -9.47 -36.46
C ARG A 1039 10.96 -8.20 -36.45
N VAL A 1040 10.32 -7.03 -36.41
CA VAL A 1040 11.02 -5.73 -36.36
C VAL A 1040 11.83 -5.62 -35.06
N ILE A 1041 11.28 -6.03 -33.91
CA ILE A 1041 12.00 -6.04 -32.63
C ILE A 1041 13.17 -7.01 -32.68
N ALA A 1042 12.96 -8.25 -33.13
CA ALA A 1042 14.04 -9.24 -33.23
C ALA A 1042 15.18 -8.74 -34.14
N LEU A 1043 14.85 -8.15 -35.29
CA LEU A 1043 15.83 -7.56 -36.20
C LEU A 1043 16.47 -6.29 -35.65
N ALA A 1044 15.70 -5.41 -35.00
CA ALA A 1044 16.22 -4.18 -34.40
C ALA A 1044 17.19 -4.48 -33.27
N ILE A 1045 16.93 -5.49 -32.43
CA ILE A 1045 17.85 -5.92 -31.37
C ILE A 1045 19.18 -6.40 -31.99
N ILE A 1046 19.13 -7.20 -33.06
CA ILE A 1046 20.34 -7.66 -33.76
C ILE A 1046 21.08 -6.47 -34.39
N LEU A 1047 20.38 -5.62 -35.16
CA LEU A 1047 20.98 -4.54 -35.95
C LEU A 1047 21.43 -3.34 -35.12
N LEU A 1048 20.70 -2.97 -34.06
CA LEU A 1048 21.09 -1.89 -33.16
C LEU A 1048 22.29 -2.27 -32.32
N THR A 1049 22.34 -3.53 -31.85
CA THR A 1049 23.53 -4.04 -31.13
C THR A 1049 24.74 -3.94 -32.05
N ALA A 1050 24.64 -4.43 -33.30
CA ALA A 1050 25.71 -4.27 -34.28
C ALA A 1050 26.11 -2.80 -34.54
N LEU A 1051 25.14 -1.89 -34.68
CA LEU A 1051 25.40 -0.47 -34.97
C LEU A 1051 26.09 0.28 -33.82
N VAL A 1052 25.76 -0.07 -32.57
CA VAL A 1052 26.28 0.63 -31.38
C VAL A 1052 27.62 0.06 -30.93
N THR A 1053 27.84 -1.26 -31.10
CA THR A 1053 29.07 -1.93 -30.65
C THR A 1053 30.21 -1.82 -31.67
N GLU A 1054 29.92 -1.67 -32.95
CA GLU A 1054 30.97 -1.37 -33.94
C GLU A 1054 31.34 0.11 -33.88
N ARG A 1055 32.55 0.41 -33.39
CA ARG A 1055 33.20 1.70 -33.62
C ARG A 1055 33.31 1.89 -35.13
N TRP A 1056 32.49 2.76 -35.71
CA TRP A 1056 32.74 3.36 -37.02
C TRP A 1056 33.94 4.31 -36.91
N ALA A 1057 35.11 3.74 -36.61
CA ALA A 1057 36.41 4.38 -36.59
C ALA A 1057 37.19 3.78 -37.77
N GLY A 1058 37.01 4.41 -38.92
CA GLY A 1058 37.97 4.39 -40.02
C GLY A 1058 38.30 5.83 -40.32
#